data_AF-A0AAU8FGK0-F1
#
_entry.id   AF-A0AAU8FGK0-F1
#
_cell.length_a   1.000
_cell.length_b   1.000
_cell.length_c   1.000
_cell.angle_alpha   90.00
_cell.angle_beta   90.00
_cell.angle_gamma   90.00
#
_symmetry.space_group_name_H-M   'P 1'
#
loop_
_entity.id
_entity.type
_entity.pdbx_description
1 polymer ?
#
loop_
_entity_poly.entity_id
_entity_poly.type
_entity_poly.pdbx_seq_one_letter_code
_entity_poly.pdbx_strand_id
1 'polypeptide(L)'
;MSAFVDRNTIKLLRIPFSFFLAPLFLFAYSQAETVMHRQALWSFLIIHFLVYPASNGYNSYIDRDEESIGGLEKPPLPTVRLFYLTLFLDALATVLAFVFVNALFALCLVLYIAASRAYSSRQIRLKKYPVAGFLTVVVFQGAFTYYMSMAGISGAALRLDTANIFVLMGCSFQIAGAYPLTQVYQHEQDLRDGIVTLSYKLGYIGTFVFTAAMFLLCNMFYYLYFTTRELGMIFYIVQVFFIPIVIWFGIWFSLVWKDRRQANFRNTMRMNWVAAICMNSCFIVLIIINRIPLSYLSSIETAVPEYGYAQETLTDFYLRSTDDPVVRRKIRIVAGKTGIEKRYSVIPDFDKDPSEFEFFSRNVDLLPEPTLSERMQLYQKHATALSRRAVGQIPGFETISKNITHLITVTCTGLFAPGLDVELMRELKLNPSIERSSVNFMGCNAAILALRNADAICKSNAHAKVLVVCTELCSIHFQKRYNDDYLLSNMIFGDGAAALLVSSQPDERYLHAVKIDGFNSMVLHNGYSDMAWQLSETGFIMNLSSYVPDLIRENIGPMLGAVGLKAEDYRHWAVHPGGKRIVDDFAAALELDKCLLGPTYNVLKNYGNMSSPTVLFVLKEVLEKATPAHLGNRIFAAAFGPGLSIETMQLRYVQA
;
A
#
# COMPACT_ATOMS: atom_id res chain seq x y z
N MET A 1 0.84 52.01 4.87
CA MET A 1 0.65 50.67 5.49
C MET A 1 1.56 50.38 6.69
N SER A 2 2.52 51.26 7.06
CA SER A 2 3.43 51.06 8.22
C SER A 2 2.92 51.61 9.57
N ALA A 3 1.69 52.14 9.64
CA ALA A 3 1.17 52.80 10.85
C ALA A 3 0.30 51.91 11.76
N PHE A 4 -0.07 50.69 11.34
CA PHE A 4 -1.08 49.88 12.03
C PHE A 4 -0.54 48.80 12.99
N VAL A 5 0.70 48.32 12.81
CA VAL A 5 1.28 47.27 13.66
C VAL A 5 2.67 47.70 14.11
N ASP A 6 2.84 47.96 15.40
CA ASP A 6 4.15 48.32 15.96
C ASP A 6 5.01 47.06 16.24
N ARG A 7 6.33 47.26 16.38
CA ARG A 7 7.30 46.18 16.55
C ARG A 7 7.05 45.35 17.82
N ASN A 8 6.51 45.94 18.89
CA ASN A 8 6.22 45.22 20.13
C ASN A 8 4.98 44.33 19.96
N THR A 9 3.96 44.79 19.23
CA THR A 9 2.80 43.97 18.87
C THR A 9 3.23 42.70 18.12
N ILE A 10 4.14 42.80 17.14
CA ILE A 10 4.64 41.62 16.40
C ILE A 10 5.41 40.66 17.32
N LYS A 11 6.23 41.19 18.25
CA LYS A 11 6.95 40.34 19.22
C LYS A 11 6.00 39.51 20.08
N LEU A 12 4.91 40.12 20.57
CA LEU A 12 3.94 39.48 21.46
C LEU A 12 3.06 38.42 20.79
N LEU A 13 2.94 38.47 19.45
CA LEU A 13 2.35 37.36 18.68
C LEU A 13 3.21 36.09 18.75
N ARG A 14 4.50 36.20 19.05
CA ARG A 14 5.41 35.06 19.21
C ARG A 14 5.34 34.07 18.05
N ILE A 15 5.36 34.56 16.81
CA ILE A 15 5.26 33.72 15.59
C ILE A 15 6.27 32.56 15.60
N PRO A 16 7.56 32.74 15.99
CA PRO A 16 8.50 31.62 16.07
C PRO A 16 8.11 30.50 17.04
N PHE A 17 7.25 30.78 18.03
CA PHE A 17 6.74 29.78 18.98
C PHE A 17 5.93 28.69 18.28
N SER A 18 5.44 28.97 17.08
CA SER A 18 4.76 28.00 16.21
C SER A 18 5.62 26.78 15.88
N PHE A 19 6.96 26.95 15.84
CA PHE A 19 7.88 25.82 15.67
C PHE A 19 7.77 24.78 16.80
N PHE A 20 7.49 25.20 18.03
CA PHE A 20 7.29 24.30 19.17
C PHE A 20 5.93 23.60 19.15
N LEU A 21 4.97 24.13 18.40
CA LEU A 21 3.60 23.60 18.29
C LEU A 21 3.37 22.80 17.00
N ALA A 22 4.26 22.91 16.02
CA ALA A 22 4.25 22.16 14.76
C ALA A 22 4.27 20.63 14.88
N PRO A 23 4.92 20.00 15.90
CA PRO A 23 5.04 18.55 15.96
C PRO A 23 3.71 17.81 15.85
N LEU A 24 2.64 18.29 16.48
CA LEU A 24 1.35 17.59 16.47
C LEU A 24 0.69 17.60 15.09
N PHE A 25 0.82 18.71 14.36
CA PHE A 25 0.32 18.81 12.99
C PHE A 25 1.13 17.94 12.04
N LEU A 26 2.47 17.97 12.15
CA LEU A 26 3.34 17.12 11.33
C LEU A 26 3.10 15.64 11.63
N PHE A 27 2.84 15.28 12.89
CA PHE A 27 2.45 13.93 13.25
C PHE A 27 1.13 13.55 12.58
N ALA A 28 0.08 14.37 12.70
CA ALA A 28 -1.19 14.13 11.99
C ALA A 28 -0.99 13.97 10.47
N TYR A 29 -0.16 14.82 9.85
CA TYR A 29 0.15 14.73 8.43
C TYR A 29 0.87 13.42 8.06
N SER A 30 1.79 12.98 8.92
CA SER A 30 2.50 11.71 8.72
C SER A 30 1.58 10.50 8.83
N GLN A 31 0.50 10.59 9.61
CA GLN A 31 -0.44 9.49 9.87
C GLN A 31 -1.67 9.50 8.96
N ALA A 32 -1.86 10.56 8.16
CA ALA A 32 -3.00 10.67 7.26
C ALA A 32 -2.88 9.71 6.07
N GLU A 33 -3.81 8.75 5.97
CA GLU A 33 -3.96 7.82 4.85
C GLU A 33 -4.19 8.58 3.55
N THR A 34 -5.17 9.49 3.55
CA THR A 34 -5.48 10.40 2.45
C THR A 34 -5.02 11.82 2.78
N VAL A 35 -4.43 12.51 1.80
CA VAL A 35 -3.96 13.91 1.98
C VAL A 35 -4.45 14.79 0.84
N MET A 36 -5.24 15.79 1.22
CA MET A 36 -5.64 16.88 0.35
C MET A 36 -4.59 18.00 0.46
N HIS A 37 -3.51 17.92 -0.32
CA HIS A 37 -2.32 18.79 -0.16
C HIS A 37 -2.63 20.29 -0.08
N ARG A 38 -3.57 20.78 -0.90
CA ARG A 38 -4.02 22.19 -0.86
C ARG A 38 -4.65 22.55 0.49
N GLN A 39 -5.54 21.71 0.99
CA GLN A 39 -6.23 21.93 2.26
C GLN A 39 -5.28 21.77 3.45
N ALA A 40 -4.37 20.80 3.39
CA ALA A 40 -3.35 20.61 4.39
C ALA A 40 -2.42 21.83 4.51
N LEU A 41 -2.00 22.42 3.38
CA LEU A 41 -1.20 23.65 3.36
C LEU A 41 -1.95 24.82 4.03
N TRP A 42 -3.22 25.04 3.65
CA TRP A 42 -4.03 26.10 4.26
C TRP A 42 -4.27 25.86 5.75
N SER A 43 -4.55 24.61 6.15
CA SER A 43 -4.72 24.24 7.56
C SER A 43 -3.47 24.54 8.36
N PHE A 44 -2.29 24.19 7.82
CA PHE A 44 -1.00 24.51 8.45
C PHE A 44 -0.84 26.02 8.61
N LEU A 45 -1.03 26.79 7.53
CA LEU A 45 -0.88 28.25 7.55
C LEU A 45 -1.83 28.92 8.55
N ILE A 46 -3.09 28.50 8.58
CA ILE A 46 -4.11 29.05 9.46
C ILE A 46 -3.77 28.78 10.93
N ILE A 47 -3.44 27.53 11.28
CA ILE A 47 -3.11 27.17 12.66
C ILE A 47 -1.84 27.91 13.12
N HIS A 48 -0.78 27.86 12.31
CA HIS A 48 0.57 28.22 12.74
C HIS A 48 0.89 29.70 12.61
N PHE A 49 0.24 30.42 11.69
CA PHE A 49 0.53 31.82 11.43
C PHE A 49 -0.64 32.76 11.79
N LEU A 50 -1.83 32.24 12.05
CA LEU A 50 -2.98 33.04 12.48
C LEU A 50 -3.42 32.68 13.91
N VAL A 51 -3.86 31.45 14.14
CA VAL A 51 -4.51 31.05 15.41
C VAL A 51 -3.54 31.00 16.59
N TYR A 52 -2.39 30.32 16.46
CA TYR A 52 -1.40 30.30 17.54
C TYR A 52 -0.84 31.71 17.85
N PRO A 53 -0.47 32.53 16.85
CA PRO A 53 -0.09 33.91 17.11
C PRO A 53 -1.18 34.76 17.78
N ALA A 54 -2.44 34.62 17.34
CA ALA A 54 -3.57 35.33 17.96
C ALA A 54 -3.79 34.90 19.42
N SER A 55 -3.72 33.61 19.70
CA SER A 55 -3.80 33.06 21.07
C SER A 55 -2.68 33.60 21.96
N ASN A 56 -1.44 33.61 21.46
CA ASN A 56 -0.28 34.13 22.17
C ASN A 56 -0.37 35.63 22.47
N GLY A 57 -0.81 36.41 21.48
CA GLY A 57 -1.01 37.85 21.61
C GLY A 57 -2.15 38.20 22.57
N TYR A 58 -3.26 37.46 22.53
CA TYR A 58 -4.37 37.67 23.44
C TYR A 58 -3.99 37.38 24.89
N ASN A 59 -3.31 36.26 25.13
CA ASN A 59 -2.79 35.90 26.42
C ASN A 59 -1.90 37.03 26.98
N SER A 60 -0.97 37.52 26.15
CA SER A 60 -0.07 38.62 26.54
C SER A 60 -0.83 39.92 26.85
N TYR A 61 -1.88 40.25 26.08
CA TYR A 61 -2.70 41.43 26.31
C TYR A 61 -3.48 41.40 27.64
N ILE A 62 -4.01 40.23 28.00
CA ILE A 62 -4.83 40.07 29.21
C ILE A 62 -3.96 40.03 30.48
N ASP A 63 -2.85 39.29 30.42
CA ASP A 63 -1.97 39.04 31.56
C ASP A 63 -1.01 40.20 31.81
N ARG A 64 -0.57 40.90 30.75
CA ARG A 64 0.38 42.03 30.84
C ARG A 64 1.65 41.67 31.61
N ASP A 65 2.20 40.50 31.30
CA ASP A 65 3.40 39.96 31.94
C ASP A 65 4.59 40.92 31.85
N GLU A 66 5.29 41.12 32.97
CA GLU A 66 6.53 41.90 33.04
C GLU A 66 7.78 41.01 33.13
N GLU A 67 7.60 39.75 33.53
CA GLU A 67 8.67 38.73 33.59
C GLU A 67 8.64 37.83 32.35
N SER A 68 9.58 36.88 32.27
CA SER A 68 9.74 36.02 31.11
C SER A 68 8.48 35.22 30.80
N ILE A 69 8.11 35.15 29.53
CA ILE A 69 7.02 34.32 29.00
C ILE A 69 7.55 33.40 27.91
N GLY A 70 6.80 32.35 27.55
CA GLY A 70 7.24 31.38 26.53
C GLY A 70 7.73 32.09 25.25
N GLY A 71 9.02 31.90 24.92
CA GLY A 71 9.68 32.51 23.77
C GLY A 71 10.29 33.92 23.97
N LEU A 72 9.97 34.63 25.06
CA LEU A 72 10.48 35.99 25.33
C LEU A 72 10.94 36.14 26.78
N GLU A 73 12.24 36.35 27.00
CA GLU A 73 12.82 36.55 28.34
C GLU A 73 12.38 37.88 28.99
N LYS A 74 12.12 38.91 28.16
CA LYS A 74 11.64 40.24 28.58
C LYS A 74 10.55 40.72 27.61
N PRO A 75 9.28 40.39 27.86
CA PRO A 75 8.19 40.79 26.98
C PRO A 75 7.96 42.32 27.05
N PRO A 76 7.66 42.99 25.92
CA PRO A 76 7.21 44.37 25.97
C PRO A 76 5.77 44.45 26.47
N LEU A 77 5.37 45.60 27.04
CA LEU A 77 3.99 45.80 27.48
C LEU A 77 3.03 45.82 26.28
N PRO A 78 1.87 45.13 26.38
CA PRO A 78 0.92 45.03 25.29
C PRO A 78 0.14 46.34 25.10
N THR A 79 -0.17 46.66 23.85
CA THR A 79 -1.05 47.79 23.49
C THR A 79 -2.45 47.31 23.14
N VAL A 80 -3.43 48.21 23.13
CA VAL A 80 -4.81 47.89 22.66
C VAL A 80 -4.81 47.41 21.20
N ARG A 81 -3.82 47.81 20.39
CA ARG A 81 -3.68 47.35 19.00
C ARG A 81 -3.45 45.84 18.91
N LEU A 82 -2.73 45.26 19.87
CA LEU A 82 -2.52 43.81 19.93
C LEU A 82 -3.86 43.08 20.10
N PHE A 83 -4.76 43.58 20.96
CA PHE A 83 -6.08 42.98 21.14
C PHE A 83 -6.88 42.94 19.83
N TYR A 84 -7.01 44.08 19.14
CA TYR A 84 -7.73 44.15 17.86
C TYR A 84 -7.07 43.29 16.77
N LEU A 85 -5.74 43.24 16.74
CA LEU A 85 -5.02 42.37 15.81
C LEU A 85 -5.34 40.90 16.09
N THR A 86 -5.42 40.48 17.35
CA THR A 86 -5.77 39.08 17.68
C THR A 86 -7.19 38.72 17.25
N LEU A 87 -8.14 39.66 17.33
CA LEU A 87 -9.51 39.45 16.84
C LEU A 87 -9.56 39.39 15.31
N PHE A 88 -8.80 40.26 14.64
CA PHE A 88 -8.67 40.22 13.18
C PHE A 88 -8.08 38.90 12.69
N LEU A 89 -7.02 38.41 13.34
CA LEU A 89 -6.40 37.13 12.99
C LEU A 89 -7.36 35.95 13.19
N ASP A 90 -8.15 35.91 14.27
CA ASP A 90 -9.18 34.87 14.49
C ASP A 90 -10.28 34.90 13.41
N ALA A 91 -10.77 36.10 13.08
CA ALA A 91 -11.79 36.27 12.05
C ALA A 91 -11.26 35.84 10.67
N LEU A 92 -10.04 36.27 10.32
CA LEU A 92 -9.36 35.89 9.09
C LEU A 92 -9.14 34.36 9.04
N ALA A 93 -8.66 33.77 10.13
CA ALA A 93 -8.46 32.32 10.25
C ALA A 93 -9.75 31.54 9.99
N THR A 94 -10.86 31.98 10.58
CA THR A 94 -12.17 31.35 10.44
C THR A 94 -12.68 31.45 8.99
N VAL A 95 -12.60 32.63 8.37
CA VAL A 95 -13.01 32.82 6.97
C VAL A 95 -12.16 31.96 6.03
N LEU A 96 -10.84 31.99 6.18
CA LEU A 96 -9.94 31.19 5.34
C LEU A 96 -10.19 29.68 5.54
N ALA A 97 -10.51 29.23 6.75
CA ALA A 97 -10.84 27.85 7.03
C ALA A 97 -12.09 27.38 6.27
N PHE A 98 -13.17 28.18 6.27
CA PHE A 98 -14.38 27.87 5.52
C PHE A 98 -14.17 27.90 3.99
N VAL A 99 -13.35 28.82 3.49
CA VAL A 99 -13.15 29.02 2.04
C VAL A 99 -12.15 28.02 1.44
N PHE A 100 -11.05 27.73 2.14
CA PHE A 100 -9.91 27.02 1.56
C PHE A 100 -9.66 25.61 2.13
N VAL A 101 -10.31 25.25 3.24
CA VAL A 101 -10.12 23.94 3.90
C VAL A 101 -11.41 23.11 3.81
N ASN A 102 -12.26 23.14 4.84
CA ASN A 102 -13.58 22.52 4.88
C ASN A 102 -14.35 22.98 6.14
N ALA A 103 -15.66 22.74 6.17
CA ALA A 103 -16.54 23.18 7.25
C ALA A 103 -16.22 22.50 8.60
N LEU A 104 -15.84 21.23 8.60
CA LEU A 104 -15.52 20.50 9.83
C LEU A 104 -14.28 21.09 10.52
N PHE A 105 -13.21 21.31 9.76
CA PHE A 105 -12.01 21.99 10.22
C PHE A 105 -12.33 23.39 10.77
N ALA A 106 -13.13 24.18 10.05
CA ALA A 106 -13.50 25.52 10.47
C ALA A 106 -14.30 25.54 11.77
N LEU A 107 -15.25 24.61 11.96
CA LEU A 107 -16.00 24.46 13.20
C LEU A 107 -15.09 24.04 14.38
N CYS A 108 -14.17 23.10 14.14
CA CYS A 108 -13.17 22.74 15.13
C CYS A 108 -12.29 23.95 15.50
N LEU A 109 -11.87 24.73 14.52
CA LEU A 109 -11.05 25.93 14.72
C LEU A 109 -11.75 26.95 15.61
N VAL A 110 -13.05 27.20 15.37
CA VAL A 110 -13.86 28.12 16.19
C VAL A 110 -13.96 27.62 17.64
N LEU A 111 -14.17 26.32 17.84
CA LEU A 111 -14.19 25.72 19.18
C LEU A 111 -12.84 25.83 19.88
N TYR A 112 -11.74 25.60 19.15
CA TYR A 112 -10.38 25.79 19.67
C TYR A 112 -10.13 27.24 20.10
N ILE A 113 -10.50 28.20 19.25
CA ILE A 113 -10.39 29.63 19.55
C ILE A 113 -11.20 29.96 20.81
N ALA A 114 -12.45 29.51 20.89
CA ALA A 114 -13.31 29.75 22.05
C ALA A 114 -12.70 29.20 23.35
N ALA A 115 -12.16 27.98 23.33
CA ALA A 115 -11.48 27.38 24.47
C ALA A 115 -10.21 28.17 24.87
N SER A 116 -9.40 28.59 23.89
CA SER A 116 -8.23 29.44 24.12
C SER A 116 -8.60 30.79 24.77
N ARG A 117 -9.69 31.42 24.29
CA ARG A 117 -10.20 32.68 24.87
C ARG A 117 -10.73 32.47 26.29
N ALA A 118 -11.52 31.42 26.53
CA ALA A 118 -12.02 31.08 27.86
C ALA A 118 -10.89 30.79 28.86
N TYR A 119 -9.79 30.20 28.38
CA TYR A 119 -8.62 29.93 29.19
C TYR A 119 -7.93 31.20 29.69
N SER A 120 -7.83 32.24 28.84
CA SER A 120 -7.12 33.49 29.19
C SER A 120 -8.02 34.63 29.68
N SER A 121 -9.31 34.67 29.31
CA SER A 121 -10.19 35.83 29.56
C SER A 121 -10.33 36.16 31.05
N ARG A 122 -10.57 37.43 31.40
CA ARG A 122 -10.77 37.83 32.81
C ARG A 122 -12.09 37.34 33.41
N GLN A 123 -13.08 37.05 32.57
CA GLN A 123 -14.43 36.63 33.00
C GLN A 123 -14.47 35.14 33.39
N ILE A 124 -13.78 34.28 32.62
CA ILE A 124 -13.78 32.82 32.85
C ILE A 124 -12.45 32.40 33.50
N ARG A 125 -11.32 32.78 32.90
CA ARG A 125 -9.95 32.56 33.38
C ARG A 125 -9.67 31.12 33.82
N LEU A 126 -9.95 30.12 32.96
CA LEU A 126 -9.82 28.69 33.32
C LEU A 126 -8.45 28.32 33.90
N LYS A 127 -7.38 29.01 33.45
CA LYS A 127 -6.03 28.81 33.95
C LYS A 127 -5.86 29.02 35.46
N LYS A 128 -6.78 29.75 36.11
CA LYS A 128 -6.83 29.92 37.56
C LYS A 128 -7.07 28.59 38.30
N TYR A 129 -7.76 27.65 37.66
CA TYR A 129 -8.09 26.36 38.22
C TYR A 129 -7.07 25.31 37.78
N PRO A 130 -6.25 24.76 38.69
CA PRO A 130 -5.11 23.92 38.31
C PRO A 130 -5.51 22.67 37.52
N VAL A 131 -6.63 22.02 37.89
CA VAL A 131 -7.10 20.80 37.21
C VAL A 131 -7.89 21.14 35.93
N ALA A 132 -8.87 22.05 36.01
CA ALA A 132 -9.70 22.38 34.85
C ALA A 132 -8.89 23.10 33.75
N GLY A 133 -7.97 24.00 34.11
CA GLY A 133 -7.03 24.63 33.19
C GLY A 133 -6.10 23.62 32.52
N PHE A 134 -5.54 22.70 33.30
CA PHE A 134 -4.72 21.59 32.78
C PHE A 134 -5.49 20.71 31.79
N LEU A 135 -6.68 20.22 32.17
CA LEU A 135 -7.51 19.38 31.30
C LEU A 135 -7.92 20.10 30.02
N THR A 136 -8.24 21.39 30.10
CA THR A 136 -8.55 22.21 28.92
C THR A 136 -7.39 22.21 27.93
N VAL A 137 -6.17 22.43 28.41
CA VAL A 137 -4.98 22.45 27.55
C VAL A 137 -4.67 21.06 27.00
N VAL A 138 -4.72 20.02 27.83
CA VAL A 138 -4.45 18.63 27.42
C VAL A 138 -5.40 18.17 26.32
N VAL A 139 -6.69 18.50 26.44
CA VAL A 139 -7.69 18.13 25.43
C VAL A 139 -7.54 19.00 24.18
N PHE A 140 -7.56 20.33 24.33
CA PHE A 140 -7.62 21.23 23.18
C PHE A 140 -6.31 21.34 22.42
N GLN A 141 -5.16 21.29 23.09
CA GLN A 141 -3.85 21.30 22.43
C GLN A 141 -3.34 19.89 22.09
N GLY A 142 -3.91 18.83 22.68
CA GLY A 142 -3.57 17.44 22.40
C GLY A 142 -4.52 16.78 21.41
N ALA A 143 -5.40 15.88 21.88
CA ALA A 143 -6.34 15.13 21.04
C ALA A 143 -7.12 16.01 20.05
N PHE A 144 -7.63 17.16 20.49
CA PHE A 144 -8.46 18.01 19.64
C PHE A 144 -7.65 18.67 18.52
N THR A 145 -6.44 19.16 18.79
CA THR A 145 -5.55 19.68 17.74
C THR A 145 -5.18 18.60 16.74
N TYR A 146 -4.92 17.37 17.20
CA TYR A 146 -4.67 16.24 16.29
C TYR A 146 -5.90 15.96 15.41
N TYR A 147 -7.09 15.86 16.00
CA TYR A 147 -8.35 15.65 15.30
C TYR A 147 -8.63 16.77 14.28
N MET A 148 -8.51 18.03 14.71
CA MET A 148 -8.67 19.19 13.84
C MET A 148 -7.67 19.16 12.69
N SER A 149 -6.39 18.85 12.96
CA SER A 149 -5.37 18.72 11.92
C SER A 149 -5.73 17.62 10.92
N MET A 150 -6.15 16.44 11.39
CA MET A 150 -6.61 15.34 10.54
C MET A 150 -7.79 15.75 9.65
N ALA A 151 -8.77 16.50 10.19
CA ALA A 151 -9.90 17.00 9.42
C ALA A 151 -9.47 17.98 8.31
N GLY A 152 -8.49 18.84 8.58
CA GLY A 152 -7.94 19.76 7.59
C GLY A 152 -7.01 19.10 6.55
N ILE A 153 -6.37 17.99 6.90
CA ILE A 153 -5.42 17.27 6.05
C ILE A 153 -6.14 16.27 5.14
N SER A 154 -7.06 15.48 5.68
CA SER A 154 -7.77 14.41 4.96
C SER A 154 -9.07 14.87 4.29
N GLY A 155 -9.62 16.01 4.71
CA GLY A 155 -10.91 16.50 4.24
C GLY A 155 -12.13 15.82 4.87
N ALA A 156 -11.94 14.86 5.78
CA ALA A 156 -13.00 14.08 6.42
C ALA A 156 -12.84 13.98 7.94
N ALA A 157 -13.89 13.53 8.63
CA ALA A 157 -13.83 13.27 10.07
C ALA A 157 -12.95 12.04 10.37
N LEU A 158 -12.16 12.12 11.45
CA LEU A 158 -11.38 10.97 11.92
C LEU A 158 -12.32 9.87 12.43
N ARG A 159 -12.21 8.66 11.87
CA ARG A 159 -12.97 7.49 12.34
C ARG A 159 -12.51 7.13 13.76
N LEU A 160 -13.44 6.94 14.68
CA LEU A 160 -13.15 6.57 16.07
C LEU A 160 -13.02 5.05 16.24
N ASP A 161 -12.01 4.46 15.59
CA ASP A 161 -11.59 3.08 15.85
C ASP A 161 -10.57 3.02 17.01
N THR A 162 -10.25 1.80 17.44
CA THR A 162 -9.34 1.54 18.57
C THR A 162 -7.97 2.20 18.38
N ALA A 163 -7.40 2.14 17.17
CA ALA A 163 -6.09 2.74 16.89
C ALA A 163 -6.17 4.27 16.99
N ASN A 164 -7.19 4.87 16.39
CA ASN A 164 -7.36 6.32 16.40
C ASN A 164 -7.68 6.85 17.81
N ILE A 165 -8.32 6.07 18.68
CA ILE A 165 -8.45 6.41 20.09
C ILE A 165 -7.08 6.43 20.78
N PHE A 166 -6.22 5.45 20.53
CA PHE A 166 -4.88 5.42 21.12
C PHE A 166 -4.02 6.62 20.70
N VAL A 167 -4.04 7.03 19.44
CA VAL A 167 -3.26 8.19 19.01
C VAL A 167 -3.77 9.49 19.62
N LEU A 168 -5.10 9.68 19.76
CA LEU A 168 -5.69 10.83 20.44
C LEU A 168 -5.26 10.90 21.92
N MET A 169 -5.26 9.75 22.61
CA MET A 169 -4.77 9.64 23.98
C MET A 169 -3.27 9.94 24.07
N GLY A 170 -2.46 9.38 23.17
CA GLY A 170 -1.02 9.65 23.10
C GLY A 170 -0.71 11.14 22.93
N CYS A 171 -1.36 11.81 21.97
CA CYS A 171 -1.25 13.27 21.75
C CYS A 171 -1.63 14.07 23.00
N SER A 172 -2.68 13.66 23.72
CA SER A 172 -3.10 14.31 24.97
C SER A 172 -2.05 14.14 26.07
N PHE A 173 -1.53 12.93 26.27
CA PHE A 173 -0.49 12.68 27.27
C PHE A 173 0.85 13.35 26.94
N GLN A 174 1.15 13.53 25.65
CA GLN A 174 2.31 14.32 25.22
C GLN A 174 2.21 15.77 25.72
N ILE A 175 1.05 16.40 25.54
CA ILE A 175 0.79 17.75 26.04
C ILE A 175 0.71 17.77 27.57
N ALA A 176 0.12 16.74 28.19
CA ALA A 176 0.05 16.58 29.65
C ALA A 176 1.43 16.59 30.31
N GLY A 177 2.44 16.00 29.66
CA GLY A 177 3.82 16.04 30.12
C GLY A 177 4.50 17.39 29.89
N ALA A 178 4.33 17.97 28.69
CA ALA A 178 5.01 19.19 28.29
C ALA A 178 4.47 20.45 29.01
N TYR A 179 3.16 20.57 29.17
CA TYR A 179 2.53 21.81 29.61
C TYR A 179 2.94 22.24 31.04
N PRO A 180 2.90 21.39 32.09
CA PRO A 180 3.37 21.79 33.42
C PRO A 180 4.84 22.20 33.46
N LEU A 181 5.67 21.61 32.58
CA LEU A 181 7.09 21.93 32.46
C LEU A 181 7.29 23.34 31.88
N THR A 182 6.41 23.79 30.98
CA THR A 182 6.46 25.16 30.44
C THR A 182 6.09 26.24 31.46
N GLN A 183 5.49 25.88 32.60
CA GLN A 183 5.09 26.79 33.68
C GLN A 183 6.08 26.82 34.84
N VAL A 184 7.06 25.90 34.85
CA VAL A 184 7.89 25.63 36.04
C VAL A 184 8.69 26.85 36.51
N TYR A 185 9.04 27.76 35.60
CA TYR A 185 9.80 28.96 35.91
C TYR A 185 8.92 30.18 36.23
N GLN A 186 7.59 30.08 36.12
CA GLN A 186 6.63 31.18 36.30
C GLN A 186 5.89 31.12 37.64
N HIS A 187 6.25 30.19 38.53
CA HIS A 187 5.54 29.93 39.80
C HIS A 187 5.27 31.20 40.63
N GLU A 188 6.29 32.04 40.83
CA GLU A 188 6.15 33.26 41.64
C GLU A 188 5.30 34.34 40.95
N GLN A 189 5.46 34.49 39.63
CA GLN A 189 4.69 35.43 38.84
C GLN A 189 3.20 35.06 38.80
N ASP A 190 2.89 33.81 38.47
CA ASP A 190 1.53 33.30 38.40
C ASP A 190 0.81 33.46 39.75
N LEU A 191 1.52 33.21 40.86
CA LEU A 191 0.96 33.37 42.19
C LEU A 191 0.62 34.83 42.51
N ARG A 192 1.47 35.80 42.11
CA ARG A 192 1.18 37.24 42.24
C ARG A 192 -0.06 37.66 41.46
N ASP A 193 -0.33 37.00 40.34
CA ASP A 193 -1.53 37.23 39.52
C ASP A 193 -2.77 36.43 39.97
N GLY A 194 -2.67 35.75 41.11
CA GLY A 194 -3.74 34.96 41.73
C GLY A 194 -4.04 33.65 40.99
N ILE A 195 -3.06 33.13 40.23
CA ILE A 195 -3.16 31.90 39.44
C ILE A 195 -2.39 30.79 40.16
N VAL A 196 -3.10 29.71 40.48
CA VAL A 196 -2.48 28.51 41.05
C VAL A 196 -2.41 27.44 39.97
N THR A 197 -1.27 27.30 39.33
CA THR A 197 -1.05 26.30 38.27
C THR A 197 -0.87 24.89 38.86
N LEU A 198 -1.03 23.87 38.01
CA LEU A 198 -0.75 22.49 38.41
C LEU A 198 0.73 22.32 38.78
N SER A 199 1.62 22.94 37.99
CA SER A 199 3.07 22.97 38.22
C SER A 199 3.40 23.54 39.62
N TYR A 200 2.74 24.63 40.03
CA TYR A 200 2.90 25.20 41.36
C TYR A 200 2.47 24.22 42.47
N LYS A 201 1.30 23.57 42.33
CA LYS A 201 0.80 22.59 43.32
C LYS A 201 1.70 21.36 43.48
N LEU A 202 2.28 20.90 42.38
CA LEU A 202 3.23 19.79 42.38
C LEU A 202 4.61 20.21 42.92
N GLY A 203 4.91 21.51 42.90
CA GLY A 203 6.23 22.07 43.14
C GLY A 203 7.22 21.70 42.02
N TYR A 204 8.44 22.23 42.11
CA TYR A 204 9.49 22.00 41.10
C TYR A 204 9.72 20.50 40.84
N ILE A 205 10.05 19.73 41.89
CA ILE A 205 10.37 18.31 41.75
C ILE A 205 9.17 17.48 41.31
N GLY A 206 8.00 17.72 41.92
CA GLY A 206 6.78 16.99 41.56
C GLY A 206 6.36 17.26 40.11
N THR A 207 6.64 18.45 39.57
CA THR A 207 6.40 18.76 38.15
C THR A 207 7.21 17.84 37.24
N PHE A 208 8.50 17.64 37.51
CA PHE A 208 9.33 16.72 36.70
C PHE A 208 8.88 15.26 36.84
N VAL A 209 8.56 14.81 38.06
CA VAL A 209 8.07 13.44 38.27
C VAL A 209 6.75 13.21 37.53
N PHE A 210 5.82 14.17 37.61
CA PHE A 210 4.56 14.14 36.89
C PHE A 210 4.78 14.12 35.37
N THR A 211 5.64 14.99 34.86
CA THR A 211 6.00 15.02 33.44
C THR A 211 6.57 13.68 32.96
N ALA A 212 7.45 13.05 33.73
CA ALA A 212 8.00 11.74 33.40
C ALA A 212 6.89 10.67 33.32
N ALA A 213 5.96 10.65 34.30
CA ALA A 213 4.83 9.72 34.29
C ALA A 213 3.91 9.92 33.08
N MET A 214 3.60 11.18 32.71
CA MET A 214 2.78 11.48 31.53
C MET A 214 3.48 11.06 30.23
N PHE A 215 4.79 11.25 30.10
CA PHE A 215 5.54 10.80 28.93
C PHE A 215 5.65 9.27 28.83
N LEU A 216 5.65 8.54 29.95
CA LEU A 216 5.54 7.07 29.93
C LEU A 216 4.18 6.62 29.40
N LEU A 217 3.09 7.25 29.85
CA LEU A 217 1.75 6.98 29.32
C LEU A 217 1.64 7.32 27.83
N CYS A 218 2.19 8.47 27.41
CA CYS A 218 2.29 8.85 26.00
C CYS A 218 2.96 7.74 25.16
N ASN A 219 4.13 7.26 25.61
CA ASN A 219 4.86 6.19 24.91
C ASN A 219 4.07 4.87 24.87
N MET A 220 3.39 4.51 25.95
CA MET A 220 2.50 3.35 25.98
C MET A 220 1.40 3.45 24.91
N PHE A 221 0.71 4.59 24.82
CA PHE A 221 -0.34 4.78 23.81
C PHE A 221 0.20 4.85 22.38
N TYR A 222 1.37 5.44 22.16
CA TYR A 222 2.03 5.39 20.85
C TYR A 222 2.45 3.97 20.46
N TYR A 223 2.96 3.17 21.41
CA TYR A 223 3.25 1.76 21.17
C TYR A 223 2.00 0.98 20.77
N LEU A 224 0.89 1.15 21.51
CA LEU A 224 -0.38 0.51 21.20
C LEU A 224 -0.92 0.94 19.83
N TYR A 225 -0.84 2.24 19.50
CA TYR A 225 -1.24 2.76 18.19
C TYR A 225 -0.47 2.12 17.04
N PHE A 226 0.87 2.18 17.06
CA PHE A 226 1.69 1.66 15.97
C PHE A 226 1.61 0.13 15.85
N THR A 227 1.49 -0.59 16.98
CA THR A 227 1.36 -2.06 16.95
C THR A 227 0.01 -2.49 16.38
N THR A 228 -1.08 -1.80 16.74
CA THR A 228 -2.42 -2.07 16.18
C THR A 228 -2.50 -1.84 14.67
N ARG A 229 -1.64 -0.97 14.14
CA ARG A 229 -1.54 -0.64 12.71
C ARG A 229 -0.55 -1.54 11.94
N GLU A 230 0.04 -2.56 12.58
CA GLU A 230 1.16 -3.36 12.02
C GLU A 230 2.41 -2.53 11.65
N LEU A 231 2.56 -1.34 12.23
CA LEU A 231 3.65 -0.40 11.99
C LEU A 231 4.65 -0.37 13.16
N GLY A 232 4.86 -1.51 13.84
CA GLY A 232 5.71 -1.59 15.04
C GLY A 232 7.13 -1.07 14.84
N MET A 233 7.71 -1.23 13.63
CA MET A 233 9.02 -0.68 13.29
C MET A 233 9.06 0.86 13.33
N ILE A 234 7.96 1.53 12.97
CA ILE A 234 7.87 2.99 13.01
C ILE A 234 7.97 3.51 14.44
N PHE A 235 7.39 2.81 15.41
CA PHE A 235 7.53 3.17 16.83
C PHE A 235 9.00 3.24 17.25
N TYR A 236 9.81 2.24 16.87
CA TYR A 236 11.24 2.25 17.19
C TYR A 236 12.01 3.37 16.50
N ILE A 237 11.64 3.73 15.26
CA ILE A 237 12.19 4.90 14.58
C ILE A 237 11.89 6.17 15.39
N VAL A 238 10.64 6.35 15.85
CA VAL A 238 10.26 7.48 16.71
C VAL A 238 11.10 7.54 17.97
N GLN A 239 11.34 6.38 18.62
CA GLN A 239 12.17 6.33 19.83
C GLN A 239 13.59 6.82 19.59
N VAL A 240 14.22 6.50 18.45
CA VAL A 240 15.57 6.98 18.11
C VAL A 240 15.63 8.50 18.11
N PHE A 241 14.62 9.17 17.55
CA PHE A 241 14.54 10.64 17.57
C PHE A 241 14.24 11.20 18.96
N PHE A 242 13.59 10.44 19.85
CA PHE A 242 13.21 10.90 21.18
C PHE A 242 14.32 10.72 22.22
N ILE A 243 15.35 9.89 21.95
CA ILE A 243 16.51 9.69 22.84
C ILE A 243 17.13 11.02 23.31
N PRO A 244 17.46 12.00 22.44
CA PRO A 244 18.02 13.28 22.88
C PRO A 244 17.09 14.07 23.81
N ILE A 245 15.78 13.95 23.62
CA ILE A 245 14.77 14.60 24.46
C ILE A 245 14.82 14.02 25.88
N VAL A 246 14.85 12.68 25.99
CA VAL A 246 14.90 11.97 27.27
C VAL A 246 16.21 12.25 28.00
N ILE A 247 17.35 12.23 27.28
CA ILE A 247 18.67 12.54 27.84
C ILE A 247 18.67 13.97 28.41
N TRP A 248 18.25 14.96 27.62
CA TRP A 248 18.25 16.35 28.07
C TRP A 248 17.28 16.58 29.23
N PHE A 249 16.10 15.96 29.19
CA PHE A 249 15.14 16.00 30.30
C PHE A 249 15.76 15.45 31.59
N GLY A 250 16.45 14.30 31.53
CA GLY A 250 17.12 13.70 32.69
C GLY A 250 18.25 14.57 33.24
N ILE A 251 19.05 15.18 32.37
CA ILE A 251 20.09 16.15 32.76
C ILE A 251 19.46 17.34 33.47
N TRP A 252 18.44 17.96 32.87
CA TRP A 252 17.77 19.12 33.46
C TRP A 252 17.10 18.78 34.78
N PHE A 253 16.46 17.62 34.88
CA PHE A 253 15.86 17.17 36.13
C PHE A 253 16.90 17.00 37.24
N SER A 254 18.06 16.41 36.94
CA SER A 254 19.18 16.29 37.89
C SER A 254 19.70 17.66 38.34
N LEU A 255 19.76 18.63 37.44
CA LEU A 255 20.15 20.01 37.77
C LEU A 255 19.14 20.66 38.72
N VAL A 256 17.84 20.51 38.47
CA VAL A 256 16.78 21.07 39.34
C VAL A 256 16.72 20.36 40.69
N TRP A 257 17.00 19.07 40.73
CA TRP A 257 17.10 18.30 41.96
C TRP A 257 18.20 18.84 42.88
N LYS A 258 19.33 19.27 42.30
CA LYS A 258 20.46 19.86 43.03
C LYS A 258 20.25 21.34 43.37
N ASP A 259 19.73 22.14 42.44
CA ASP A 259 19.44 23.57 42.63
C ASP A 259 18.14 23.95 41.92
N ARG A 260 17.11 24.29 42.71
CA ARG A 260 15.78 24.67 42.20
C ARG A 260 15.82 25.89 41.27
N ARG A 261 16.84 26.76 41.36
CA ARG A 261 17.02 27.91 40.46
C ARG A 261 17.31 27.50 39.01
N GLN A 262 17.63 26.22 38.77
CA GLN A 262 17.77 25.66 37.43
C GLN A 262 16.42 25.45 36.73
N ALA A 263 15.29 25.52 37.44
CA ALA A 263 13.95 25.56 36.87
C ALA A 263 13.65 26.98 36.36
N ASN A 264 14.44 27.43 35.39
CA ASN A 264 14.40 28.78 34.85
C ASN A 264 13.97 28.81 33.37
N PHE A 265 13.70 30.02 32.88
CA PHE A 265 13.32 30.27 31.50
C PHE A 265 14.29 29.65 30.48
N ARG A 266 15.61 29.80 30.68
CA ARG A 266 16.62 29.35 29.71
C ARG A 266 16.64 27.84 29.54
N ASN A 267 16.60 27.08 30.64
CA ASN A 267 16.55 25.61 30.55
C ASN A 267 15.21 25.13 29.99
N THR A 268 14.10 25.80 30.31
CA THR A 268 12.78 25.51 29.74
C THR A 268 12.77 25.73 28.22
N MET A 269 13.32 26.85 27.74
CA MET A 269 13.42 27.11 26.29
C MET A 269 14.38 26.13 25.60
N ARG A 270 15.49 25.77 26.23
CA ARG A 270 16.39 24.72 25.69
C ARG A 270 15.68 23.38 25.54
N MET A 271 14.89 22.97 26.55
CA MET A 271 14.06 21.77 26.47
C MET A 271 13.08 21.84 25.30
N ASN A 272 12.38 22.97 25.12
CA ASN A 272 11.46 23.17 24.00
C ASN A 272 12.17 23.08 22.64
N TRP A 273 13.37 23.65 22.50
CA TRP A 273 14.16 23.56 21.27
C TRP A 273 14.60 22.13 20.96
N VAL A 274 15.18 21.43 21.93
CA VAL A 274 15.59 20.01 21.75
C VAL A 274 14.38 19.17 21.35
N ALA A 275 13.27 19.30 22.08
CA ALA A 275 12.07 18.55 21.82
C ALA A 275 11.48 18.86 20.43
N ALA A 276 11.34 20.13 20.06
CA ALA A 276 10.77 20.51 18.78
C ALA A 276 11.65 20.12 17.59
N ILE A 277 12.98 20.27 17.67
CA ILE A 277 13.89 19.82 16.60
C ILE A 277 13.74 18.31 16.40
N CYS A 278 13.86 17.53 17.48
CA CYS A 278 13.74 16.08 17.43
C CYS A 278 12.40 15.61 16.88
N MET A 279 11.29 16.15 17.38
CA MET A 279 9.95 15.74 16.96
C MET A 279 9.61 16.19 15.54
N ASN A 280 9.93 17.45 15.16
CA ASN A 280 9.70 17.93 13.80
C ASN A 280 10.52 17.12 12.79
N SER A 281 11.81 16.86 13.06
CA SER A 281 12.65 16.01 12.21
C SER A 281 12.10 14.58 12.10
N CYS A 282 11.70 13.98 13.22
CA CYS A 282 11.09 12.66 13.25
C CYS A 282 9.86 12.59 12.33
N PHE A 283 8.91 13.52 12.51
CA PHE A 283 7.67 13.48 11.78
C PHE A 283 7.85 13.83 10.30
N ILE A 284 8.80 14.71 9.94
CA ILE A 284 9.18 14.93 8.54
C ILE A 284 9.72 13.64 7.90
N VAL A 285 10.58 12.90 8.60
CA VAL A 285 11.07 11.60 8.12
C VAL A 285 9.92 10.61 7.96
N LEU A 286 8.97 10.56 8.90
CA LEU A 286 7.78 9.71 8.74
C LEU A 286 6.91 10.12 7.56
N ILE A 287 6.77 11.42 7.28
CA ILE A 287 6.06 11.89 6.08
C ILE A 287 6.74 11.35 4.82
N ILE A 288 8.07 11.36 4.76
CA ILE A 288 8.81 10.84 3.60
C ILE A 288 8.61 9.32 3.47
N ILE A 289 8.79 8.58 4.57
CA ILE A 289 8.64 7.10 4.59
C ILE A 289 7.23 6.68 4.20
N ASN A 290 6.19 7.31 4.77
CA ASN A 290 4.80 6.97 4.53
C ASN A 290 4.29 7.42 3.16
N ARG A 291 5.10 8.16 2.40
CA ARG A 291 4.79 8.61 1.02
C ARG A 291 5.60 7.86 -0.03
N ILE A 292 6.34 6.81 0.36
CA ILE A 292 6.88 5.85 -0.60
C ILE A 292 5.68 5.17 -1.26
N PRO A 293 5.45 5.34 -2.58
CA PRO A 293 4.29 4.76 -3.23
C PRO A 293 4.32 3.24 -3.05
N LEU A 294 3.17 2.66 -2.72
CA LEU A 294 3.00 1.22 -2.61
C LEU A 294 2.21 0.74 -3.83
N SER A 295 2.20 -0.55 -4.08
CA SER A 295 1.47 -1.11 -5.21
C SER A 295 0.32 -1.96 -4.71
N TYR A 296 -0.84 -1.77 -5.32
CA TYR A 296 -2.06 -2.47 -4.98
C TYR A 296 -2.63 -3.14 -6.23
N LEU A 297 -3.02 -4.40 -6.11
CA LEU A 297 -3.80 -5.10 -7.10
C LEU A 297 -5.27 -4.71 -6.89
N SER A 298 -5.79 -3.95 -7.85
CA SER A 298 -7.12 -3.34 -7.78
C SER A 298 -8.17 -4.23 -8.42
N SER A 299 -7.87 -4.87 -9.56
CA SER A 299 -8.79 -5.80 -10.23
C SER A 299 -8.03 -6.92 -10.89
N ILE A 300 -8.64 -8.09 -10.96
CA ILE A 300 -8.16 -9.24 -11.74
C ILE A 300 -9.33 -9.88 -12.47
N GLU A 301 -9.22 -9.96 -13.78
CA GLU A 301 -10.26 -10.49 -14.63
C GLU A 301 -9.72 -11.45 -15.67
N THR A 302 -10.57 -12.36 -16.11
CA THR A 302 -10.18 -13.55 -16.83
C THR A 302 -11.15 -13.84 -17.97
N ALA A 303 -10.63 -14.34 -19.09
CA ALA A 303 -11.44 -14.78 -20.22
C ALA A 303 -10.84 -16.03 -20.88
N VAL A 304 -11.71 -16.86 -21.43
CA VAL A 304 -11.36 -18.04 -22.25
C VAL A 304 -11.98 -17.90 -23.65
N PRO A 305 -11.48 -18.64 -24.65
CA PRO A 305 -12.12 -18.71 -25.97
C PRO A 305 -13.43 -19.50 -25.96
N GLU A 306 -14.12 -19.48 -27.11
CA GLU A 306 -15.49 -19.99 -27.25
C GLU A 306 -15.58 -21.51 -27.21
N TYR A 307 -14.58 -22.22 -27.75
CA TYR A 307 -14.59 -23.68 -27.79
C TYR A 307 -14.01 -24.25 -26.50
N GLY A 308 -14.86 -24.89 -25.71
CA GLY A 308 -14.47 -25.62 -24.50
C GLY A 308 -14.62 -27.12 -24.72
N TYR A 309 -13.52 -27.85 -24.66
CA TYR A 309 -13.47 -29.29 -24.91
C TYR A 309 -13.23 -30.06 -23.62
N ALA A 310 -13.94 -31.18 -23.46
CA ALA A 310 -13.63 -32.17 -22.45
C ALA A 310 -12.26 -32.79 -22.73
N GLN A 311 -11.54 -33.19 -21.68
CA GLN A 311 -10.22 -33.80 -21.83
C GLN A 311 -10.29 -35.09 -22.65
N GLU A 312 -11.40 -35.83 -22.56
CA GLU A 312 -11.69 -37.02 -23.36
C GLU A 312 -11.72 -36.69 -24.86
N THR A 313 -12.39 -35.61 -25.26
CA THR A 313 -12.46 -35.18 -26.67
C THR A 313 -11.08 -34.86 -27.23
N LEU A 314 -10.25 -34.16 -26.46
CA LEU A 314 -8.87 -33.83 -26.87
C LEU A 314 -7.98 -35.07 -26.91
N THR A 315 -8.23 -36.03 -26.02
CA THR A 315 -7.56 -37.33 -26.02
C THR A 315 -7.94 -38.14 -27.25
N ASP A 316 -9.21 -38.18 -27.62
CA ASP A 316 -9.71 -38.89 -28.80
C ASP A 316 -9.19 -38.28 -30.09
N PHE A 317 -9.12 -36.95 -30.18
CA PHE A 317 -8.45 -36.25 -31.28
C PHE A 317 -7.00 -36.73 -31.44
N TYR A 318 -6.24 -36.80 -30.34
CA TYR A 318 -4.85 -37.23 -30.40
C TYR A 318 -4.69 -38.73 -30.68
N LEU A 319 -5.60 -39.57 -30.17
CA LEU A 319 -5.62 -41.00 -30.47
C LEU A 319 -5.91 -41.27 -31.95
N ARG A 320 -6.70 -40.43 -32.61
CA ARG A 320 -6.99 -40.54 -34.05
C ARG A 320 -5.75 -40.27 -34.91
N SER A 321 -4.75 -39.52 -34.44
CA SER A 321 -3.57 -39.21 -35.24
C SER A 321 -2.57 -40.37 -35.40
N THR A 322 -2.82 -41.53 -34.79
CA THR A 322 -1.94 -42.71 -34.85
C THR A 322 -2.68 -44.04 -34.67
N ASP A 323 -2.23 -45.03 -35.42
CA ASP A 323 -2.66 -46.43 -35.28
C ASP A 323 -1.69 -47.27 -34.42
N ASP A 324 -0.59 -46.69 -33.94
CA ASP A 324 0.38 -47.41 -33.11
C ASP A 324 -0.23 -47.72 -31.72
N PRO A 325 -0.44 -49.00 -31.36
CA PRO A 325 -1.08 -49.37 -30.10
C PRO A 325 -0.27 -48.95 -28.86
N VAL A 326 1.06 -48.88 -28.96
CA VAL A 326 1.95 -48.45 -27.88
C VAL A 326 1.75 -46.96 -27.61
N VAL A 327 1.76 -46.15 -28.67
CA VAL A 327 1.53 -44.69 -28.58
C VAL A 327 0.13 -44.40 -28.04
N ARG A 328 -0.90 -45.06 -28.58
CA ARG A 328 -2.28 -44.90 -28.09
C ARG A 328 -2.42 -45.24 -26.61
N ARG A 329 -1.72 -46.28 -26.14
CA ARG A 329 -1.67 -46.61 -24.71
C ARG A 329 -1.01 -45.50 -23.89
N LYS A 330 0.12 -44.94 -24.36
CA LYS A 330 0.78 -43.82 -23.68
C LYS A 330 -0.13 -42.59 -23.59
N ILE A 331 -0.80 -42.21 -24.67
CA ILE A 331 -1.74 -41.08 -24.71
C ILE A 331 -2.80 -41.23 -23.62
N ARG A 332 -3.46 -42.41 -23.53
CA ARG A 332 -4.46 -42.68 -22.48
C ARG A 332 -3.90 -42.59 -21.07
N ILE A 333 -2.68 -43.08 -20.84
CA ILE A 333 -2.03 -43.02 -19.52
C ILE A 333 -1.77 -41.57 -19.11
N VAL A 334 -1.24 -40.76 -20.02
CA VAL A 334 -0.96 -39.34 -19.75
C VAL A 334 -2.26 -38.58 -19.51
N ALA A 335 -3.25 -38.76 -20.39
CA ALA A 335 -4.57 -38.13 -20.26
C ALA A 335 -5.23 -38.44 -18.91
N GLY A 336 -5.20 -39.70 -18.46
CA GLY A 336 -5.78 -40.11 -17.18
C GLY A 336 -5.03 -39.58 -15.93
N LYS A 337 -3.88 -38.93 -16.10
CA LYS A 337 -3.05 -38.41 -14.99
C LYS A 337 -2.94 -36.88 -14.96
N THR A 338 -3.49 -36.17 -15.94
CA THR A 338 -3.37 -34.71 -16.02
C THR A 338 -4.10 -33.98 -14.88
N GLY A 339 -5.19 -34.57 -14.37
CA GLY A 339 -6.09 -33.91 -13.43
C GLY A 339 -6.94 -32.80 -14.07
N ILE A 340 -7.07 -32.81 -15.40
CA ILE A 340 -7.80 -31.83 -16.20
C ILE A 340 -9.08 -32.48 -16.71
N GLU A 341 -10.23 -31.84 -16.50
CA GLU A 341 -11.52 -32.25 -17.06
C GLU A 341 -11.86 -31.45 -18.33
N LYS A 342 -11.48 -30.17 -18.38
CA LYS A 342 -11.83 -29.28 -19.49
C LYS A 342 -10.69 -28.33 -19.85
N ARG A 343 -10.56 -28.04 -21.14
CA ARG A 343 -9.69 -26.98 -21.68
C ARG A 343 -10.42 -26.15 -22.71
N TYR A 344 -9.88 -24.97 -22.98
CA TYR A 344 -10.44 -24.05 -23.97
C TYR A 344 -9.44 -23.83 -25.10
N SER A 345 -9.97 -23.60 -26.30
CA SER A 345 -9.17 -23.42 -27.51
C SER A 345 -9.85 -22.43 -28.47
N VAL A 346 -9.06 -21.71 -29.27
CA VAL A 346 -9.54 -20.95 -30.43
C VAL A 346 -9.77 -21.81 -31.67
N ILE A 347 -9.26 -23.05 -31.66
CA ILE A 347 -9.38 -24.01 -32.76
C ILE A 347 -10.70 -24.79 -32.64
N PRO A 348 -11.54 -24.81 -33.69
CA PRO A 348 -12.81 -25.53 -33.72
C PRO A 348 -12.68 -27.02 -34.11
N ASP A 349 -11.48 -27.50 -34.44
CA ASP A 349 -11.28 -28.80 -35.11
C ASP A 349 -11.35 -30.03 -34.17
N PHE A 350 -11.18 -29.85 -32.86
CA PHE A 350 -10.88 -30.98 -31.96
C PHE A 350 -12.00 -32.02 -31.83
N ASP A 351 -13.27 -31.62 -32.02
CA ASP A 351 -14.44 -32.50 -31.99
C ASP A 351 -15.02 -32.80 -33.39
N LYS A 352 -14.40 -32.28 -34.45
CA LYS A 352 -14.88 -32.44 -35.83
C LYS A 352 -14.38 -33.71 -36.49
N ASP A 353 -14.99 -34.03 -37.63
CA ASP A 353 -14.45 -34.98 -38.58
C ASP A 353 -13.24 -34.37 -39.33
N PRO A 354 -12.18 -35.14 -39.63
CA PRO A 354 -11.02 -34.61 -40.35
C PRO A 354 -11.33 -33.94 -41.69
N SER A 355 -12.40 -34.32 -42.38
CA SER A 355 -12.82 -33.65 -43.62
C SER A 355 -13.29 -32.20 -43.43
N GLU A 356 -13.66 -31.84 -42.20
CA GLU A 356 -14.18 -30.53 -41.80
C GLU A 356 -13.15 -29.65 -41.09
N PHE A 357 -11.91 -30.11 -40.93
CA PHE A 357 -10.86 -29.33 -40.27
C PHE A 357 -10.60 -28.01 -41.01
N GLU A 358 -10.49 -26.94 -40.22
CA GLU A 358 -10.24 -25.57 -40.67
C GLU A 358 -8.79 -25.16 -40.48
N PHE A 359 -8.17 -25.61 -39.39
CA PHE A 359 -6.80 -25.25 -39.02
C PHE A 359 -5.82 -26.39 -39.29
N PHE A 360 -6.16 -27.63 -38.90
CA PHE A 360 -5.34 -28.79 -39.21
C PHE A 360 -5.59 -29.28 -40.64
N SER A 361 -4.61 -30.00 -41.20
CA SER A 361 -4.78 -30.66 -42.50
C SER A 361 -5.97 -31.61 -42.48
N ARG A 362 -6.78 -31.59 -43.56
CA ARG A 362 -8.03 -32.35 -43.70
C ARG A 362 -7.82 -33.86 -43.92
N ASN A 363 -7.07 -34.48 -43.03
CA ASN A 363 -6.79 -35.89 -43.00
C ASN A 363 -6.51 -36.35 -41.57
N VAL A 364 -6.71 -37.64 -41.33
CA VAL A 364 -6.48 -38.27 -40.02
C VAL A 364 -5.01 -38.13 -39.57
N ASP A 365 -4.10 -38.03 -40.53
CA ASP A 365 -2.68 -37.89 -40.29
C ASP A 365 -2.25 -36.50 -39.82
N LEU A 366 -3.10 -35.48 -39.85
CA LEU A 366 -2.76 -34.09 -39.51
C LEU A 366 -1.52 -33.54 -40.25
N LEU A 367 -1.20 -34.11 -41.41
CA LEU A 367 -0.01 -33.75 -42.19
C LEU A 367 -0.41 -33.16 -43.56
N PRO A 368 0.28 -32.11 -44.05
CA PRO A 368 1.35 -31.36 -43.36
C PRO A 368 0.83 -30.62 -42.10
N GLU A 369 1.71 -30.39 -41.12
CA GLU A 369 1.35 -29.63 -39.92
C GLU A 369 1.18 -28.14 -40.28
N PRO A 370 0.28 -27.40 -39.59
CA PRO A 370 0.17 -25.95 -39.78
C PRO A 370 1.52 -25.27 -39.56
N THR A 371 1.88 -24.39 -40.48
CA THR A 371 3.12 -23.63 -40.46
C THR A 371 3.14 -22.61 -39.33
N LEU A 372 4.33 -22.15 -38.96
CA LEU A 372 4.48 -21.04 -38.01
C LEU A 372 3.70 -19.80 -38.47
N SER A 373 3.68 -19.51 -39.77
CA SER A 373 2.96 -18.36 -40.33
C SER A 373 1.45 -18.46 -40.10
N GLU A 374 0.84 -19.62 -40.36
CA GLU A 374 -0.60 -19.85 -40.11
C GLU A 374 -0.94 -19.74 -38.62
N ARG A 375 -0.07 -20.26 -37.75
CA ARG A 375 -0.21 -20.14 -36.29
C ARG A 375 -0.17 -18.68 -35.83
N MET A 376 0.78 -17.88 -36.34
CA MET A 376 0.87 -16.45 -35.98
C MET A 376 -0.31 -15.63 -36.52
N GLN A 377 -0.84 -15.97 -37.71
CA GLN A 377 -2.07 -15.35 -38.23
C GLN A 377 -3.27 -15.65 -37.32
N LEU A 378 -3.41 -16.90 -36.86
CA LEU A 378 -4.46 -17.27 -35.92
C LEU A 378 -4.27 -16.55 -34.57
N TYR A 379 -3.03 -16.45 -34.08
CA TYR A 379 -2.71 -15.69 -32.88
C TYR A 379 -3.12 -14.21 -33.01
N GLN A 380 -2.69 -13.53 -34.07
CA GLN A 380 -3.03 -12.13 -34.32
C GLN A 380 -4.54 -11.91 -34.39
N LYS A 381 -5.28 -12.84 -35.02
CA LYS A 381 -6.74 -12.77 -35.15
C LYS A 381 -7.46 -12.89 -33.80
N HIS A 382 -7.03 -13.81 -32.94
CA HIS A 382 -7.79 -14.19 -31.75
C HIS A 382 -7.28 -13.58 -30.44
N ALA A 383 -5.97 -13.31 -30.31
CA ALA A 383 -5.37 -12.83 -29.07
C ALA A 383 -5.95 -11.47 -28.64
N THR A 384 -6.06 -10.52 -29.57
CA THR A 384 -6.63 -9.18 -29.27
C THR A 384 -8.08 -9.27 -28.80
N ALA A 385 -8.91 -10.09 -29.45
CA ALA A 385 -10.31 -10.26 -29.07
C ALA A 385 -10.44 -10.90 -27.69
N LEU A 386 -9.62 -11.92 -27.39
CA LEU A 386 -9.60 -12.60 -26.10
C LEU A 386 -9.10 -11.68 -24.98
N SER A 387 -8.03 -10.93 -25.21
CA SER A 387 -7.52 -9.88 -24.32
C SER A 387 -8.61 -8.85 -24.00
N ARG A 388 -9.31 -8.34 -25.04
CA ARG A 388 -10.39 -7.36 -24.90
C ARG A 388 -11.53 -7.91 -24.04
N ARG A 389 -11.87 -9.20 -24.17
CA ARG A 389 -12.87 -9.84 -23.30
C ARG A 389 -12.44 -9.85 -21.84
N ALA A 390 -11.19 -10.18 -21.52
CA ALA A 390 -10.69 -10.13 -20.14
C ALA A 390 -10.71 -8.70 -19.58
N VAL A 391 -10.22 -7.72 -20.34
CA VAL A 391 -10.22 -6.30 -19.94
C VAL A 391 -11.64 -5.76 -19.74
N GLY A 392 -12.58 -6.15 -20.60
CA GLY A 392 -13.98 -5.70 -20.54
C GLY A 392 -14.75 -6.18 -19.31
N GLN A 393 -14.25 -7.19 -18.59
CA GLN A 393 -14.83 -7.61 -17.31
C GLN A 393 -14.40 -6.73 -16.13
N ILE A 394 -13.40 -5.85 -16.30
CA ILE A 394 -12.92 -5.00 -15.20
C ILE A 394 -14.03 -4.02 -14.80
N PRO A 395 -14.47 -4.02 -13.52
CA PRO A 395 -15.55 -3.16 -13.07
C PRO A 395 -15.29 -1.68 -13.33
N GLY A 396 -16.18 -1.04 -14.09
CA GLY A 396 -16.07 0.38 -14.43
C GLY A 396 -14.90 0.72 -15.37
N PHE A 397 -14.42 -0.25 -16.17
CA PHE A 397 -13.30 -0.06 -17.11
C PHE A 397 -13.44 1.21 -17.97
N GLU A 398 -14.63 1.48 -18.50
CA GLU A 398 -14.89 2.66 -19.35
C GLU A 398 -14.56 4.00 -18.68
N THR A 399 -14.71 4.07 -17.35
CA THR A 399 -14.41 5.28 -16.57
C THR A 399 -12.91 5.38 -16.29
N ILE A 400 -12.24 4.25 -16.06
CA ILE A 400 -10.82 4.22 -15.69
C ILE A 400 -9.88 4.22 -16.89
N SER A 401 -10.34 3.77 -18.07
CA SER A 401 -9.52 3.57 -19.27
C SER A 401 -8.75 4.83 -19.67
N LYS A 402 -9.36 6.00 -19.54
CA LYS A 402 -8.76 7.32 -19.79
C LYS A 402 -7.63 7.68 -18.83
N ASN A 403 -7.63 7.08 -17.64
CA ASN A 403 -6.68 7.31 -16.57
C ASN A 403 -5.60 6.22 -16.49
N ILE A 404 -5.63 5.21 -17.38
CA ILE A 404 -4.58 4.21 -17.45
C ILE A 404 -3.33 4.88 -18.02
N THR A 405 -2.24 4.77 -17.28
CA THR A 405 -0.96 5.42 -17.58
C THR A 405 0.01 4.49 -18.29
N HIS A 406 -0.08 3.19 -18.03
CA HIS A 406 0.83 2.18 -18.56
C HIS A 406 0.05 0.94 -19.01
N LEU A 407 0.52 0.31 -20.08
CA LEU A 407 0.08 -1.00 -20.56
C LEU A 407 1.27 -1.97 -20.60
N ILE A 408 1.14 -3.11 -19.95
CA ILE A 408 2.09 -4.22 -20.02
C ILE A 408 1.39 -5.41 -20.65
N THR A 409 1.85 -5.85 -21.82
CA THR A 409 1.33 -7.09 -22.44
C THR A 409 2.25 -8.26 -22.17
N VAL A 410 1.70 -9.47 -22.06
CA VAL A 410 2.45 -10.68 -21.74
C VAL A 410 1.99 -11.82 -22.65
N THR A 411 2.93 -12.45 -23.33
CA THR A 411 2.66 -13.65 -24.13
C THR A 411 3.95 -14.43 -24.42
N CYS A 412 3.86 -15.75 -24.52
CA CYS A 412 4.91 -16.61 -25.09
C CYS A 412 4.41 -17.47 -26.27
N THR A 413 3.17 -17.28 -26.71
CA THR A 413 2.51 -18.12 -27.73
C THR A 413 2.28 -17.41 -29.07
N GLY A 414 2.60 -16.13 -29.19
CA GLY A 414 2.65 -15.49 -30.50
C GLY A 414 3.27 -14.10 -30.51
N LEU A 415 3.80 -13.71 -31.67
CA LEU A 415 4.50 -12.45 -31.87
C LEU A 415 4.13 -11.87 -33.24
N PHE A 416 3.79 -10.59 -33.28
CA PHE A 416 3.58 -9.81 -34.49
C PHE A 416 3.86 -8.32 -34.21
N ALA A 417 4.08 -7.52 -35.25
CA ALA A 417 4.34 -6.08 -35.14
C ALA A 417 3.58 -5.31 -36.24
N PRO A 418 2.81 -4.24 -35.93
CA PRO A 418 2.49 -3.69 -34.60
C PRO A 418 1.85 -4.71 -33.66
N GLY A 419 2.34 -4.80 -32.41
CA GLY A 419 2.03 -5.92 -31.51
C GLY A 419 0.68 -5.81 -30.79
N LEU A 420 0.44 -6.80 -29.91
CA LEU A 420 -0.79 -6.89 -29.09
C LEU A 420 -1.03 -5.61 -28.28
N ASP A 421 0.02 -4.96 -27.81
CA ASP A 421 -0.02 -3.70 -27.08
C ASP A 421 -0.61 -2.56 -27.91
N VAL A 422 -0.22 -2.43 -29.19
CA VAL A 422 -0.76 -1.42 -30.11
C VAL A 422 -2.20 -1.76 -30.51
N GLU A 423 -2.48 -3.04 -30.79
CA GLU A 423 -3.83 -3.49 -31.11
C GLU A 423 -4.80 -3.23 -29.96
N LEU A 424 -4.38 -3.48 -28.71
CA LEU A 424 -5.19 -3.19 -27.52
C LEU A 424 -5.38 -1.69 -27.29
N MET A 425 -4.36 -0.86 -27.52
CA MET A 425 -4.55 0.60 -27.47
C MET A 425 -5.66 1.05 -28.42
N ARG A 426 -5.66 0.52 -29.65
CA ARG A 426 -6.66 0.86 -30.67
C ARG A 426 -8.05 0.37 -30.28
N GLU A 427 -8.18 -0.91 -29.93
CA GLU A 427 -9.47 -1.56 -29.63
C GLU A 427 -10.11 -1.01 -28.35
N LEU A 428 -9.32 -0.74 -27.32
CA LEU A 428 -9.79 -0.22 -26.02
C LEU A 428 -9.87 1.31 -25.99
N LYS A 429 -9.47 1.99 -27.07
CA LYS A 429 -9.42 3.45 -27.18
C LYS A 429 -8.65 4.10 -26.02
N LEU A 430 -7.49 3.53 -25.69
CA LEU A 430 -6.63 4.03 -24.62
C LEU A 430 -6.02 5.38 -25.01
N ASN A 431 -5.48 6.10 -24.01
CA ASN A 431 -4.76 7.34 -24.23
C ASN A 431 -3.59 7.10 -25.22
N PRO A 432 -3.47 7.87 -26.33
CA PRO A 432 -2.36 7.72 -27.27
C PRO A 432 -0.96 7.91 -26.67
N SER A 433 -0.86 8.60 -25.52
CA SER A 433 0.39 8.83 -24.79
C SER A 433 0.65 7.81 -23.67
N ILE A 434 -0.11 6.71 -23.60
CA ILE A 434 0.12 5.64 -22.63
C ILE A 434 1.52 5.03 -22.83
N GLU A 435 2.23 4.81 -21.73
CA GLU A 435 3.51 4.13 -21.76
C GLU A 435 3.29 2.62 -21.95
N ARG A 436 4.13 1.98 -22.76
CA ARG A 436 3.94 0.57 -23.12
C ARG A 436 5.20 -0.24 -22.89
N SER A 437 5.01 -1.46 -22.43
CA SER A 437 6.04 -2.50 -22.43
C SER A 437 5.42 -3.88 -22.68
N SER A 438 6.25 -4.85 -23.04
CA SER A 438 5.81 -6.22 -23.25
C SER A 438 6.79 -7.20 -22.61
N VAL A 439 6.27 -8.21 -21.94
CA VAL A 439 7.02 -9.36 -21.42
C VAL A 439 6.74 -10.53 -22.34
N ASN A 440 7.58 -10.65 -23.37
CA ASN A 440 7.43 -11.66 -24.40
C ASN A 440 8.35 -12.86 -24.16
N PHE A 441 7.86 -14.06 -24.50
CA PHE A 441 8.66 -15.29 -24.57
C PHE A 441 9.29 -15.77 -23.25
N MET A 442 8.76 -15.33 -22.11
CA MET A 442 9.23 -15.73 -20.77
C MET A 442 8.52 -16.97 -20.20
N GLY A 443 7.49 -17.49 -20.87
CA GLY A 443 6.79 -18.71 -20.47
C GLY A 443 5.80 -18.53 -19.31
N CYS A 444 5.55 -19.61 -18.57
CA CYS A 444 4.46 -19.69 -17.61
C CYS A 444 4.61 -18.78 -16.38
N ASN A 445 5.80 -18.26 -16.08
CA ASN A 445 6.05 -17.33 -14.97
C ASN A 445 5.98 -15.84 -15.36
N ALA A 446 5.74 -15.54 -16.63
CA ALA A 446 5.81 -14.19 -17.18
C ALA A 446 4.84 -13.19 -16.53
N ALA A 447 3.69 -13.66 -16.03
CA ALA A 447 2.74 -12.81 -15.32
C ALA A 447 3.34 -12.19 -14.04
N ILE A 448 4.12 -12.94 -13.27
CA ILE A 448 4.77 -12.43 -12.05
C ILE A 448 5.88 -11.43 -12.41
N LEU A 449 6.63 -11.67 -13.50
CA LEU A 449 7.61 -10.71 -14.01
C LEU A 449 6.95 -9.39 -14.46
N ALA A 450 5.80 -9.47 -15.13
CA ALA A 450 5.03 -8.29 -15.52
C ALA A 450 4.50 -7.53 -14.30
N LEU A 451 4.04 -8.24 -13.26
CA LEU A 451 3.60 -7.62 -12.00
C LEU A 451 4.75 -6.97 -11.24
N ARG A 452 5.97 -7.52 -11.30
CA ARG A 452 7.17 -6.88 -10.76
C ARG A 452 7.47 -5.56 -11.48
N ASN A 453 7.33 -5.53 -12.80
CA ASN A 453 7.49 -4.30 -13.57
C ASN A 453 6.39 -3.28 -13.21
N ALA A 454 5.13 -3.73 -13.08
CA ALA A 454 4.02 -2.88 -12.64
C ALA A 454 4.27 -2.30 -11.24
N ASP A 455 4.79 -3.11 -10.30
CA ASP A 455 5.15 -2.66 -8.96
C ASP A 455 6.24 -1.59 -8.98
N ALA A 456 7.29 -1.76 -9.79
CA ALA A 456 8.34 -0.75 -9.94
C ALA A 456 7.80 0.57 -10.54
N ILE A 457 6.88 0.48 -11.49
CA ILE A 457 6.20 1.65 -12.07
C ILE A 457 5.34 2.35 -11.00
N CYS A 458 4.52 1.61 -10.25
CA CYS A 458 3.68 2.17 -9.20
C CYS A 458 4.51 2.79 -8.06
N LYS A 459 5.62 2.16 -7.66
CA LYS A 459 6.57 2.67 -6.67
C LYS A 459 7.30 3.93 -7.13
N SER A 460 7.50 4.12 -8.43
CA SER A 460 8.20 5.30 -8.98
C SER A 460 7.26 6.47 -9.29
N ASN A 461 5.96 6.21 -9.51
CA ASN A 461 4.98 7.23 -9.87
C ASN A 461 3.68 7.07 -9.07
N ALA A 462 3.41 8.05 -8.19
CA ALA A 462 2.23 8.07 -7.33
C ALA A 462 0.88 8.17 -8.08
N HIS A 463 0.88 8.47 -9.39
CA HIS A 463 -0.32 8.51 -10.23
C HIS A 463 -0.43 7.31 -11.19
N ALA A 464 0.51 6.35 -11.11
CA ALA A 464 0.51 5.22 -12.01
C ALA A 464 -0.71 4.32 -11.81
N LYS A 465 -1.38 4.03 -12.93
CA LYS A 465 -2.36 2.97 -13.12
C LYS A 465 -1.88 2.12 -14.28
N VAL A 466 -1.51 0.88 -13.97
CA VAL A 466 -0.88 -0.05 -14.89
C VAL A 466 -1.89 -1.14 -15.24
N LEU A 467 -2.21 -1.27 -16.52
CA LEU A 467 -2.99 -2.39 -17.05
C LEU A 467 -2.02 -3.49 -17.49
N VAL A 468 -2.09 -4.66 -16.87
CA VAL A 468 -1.31 -5.84 -17.26
C VAL A 468 -2.24 -6.82 -17.98
N VAL A 469 -1.90 -7.26 -19.18
CA VAL A 469 -2.71 -8.18 -19.98
C VAL A 469 -1.87 -9.38 -20.40
N CYS A 470 -2.18 -10.55 -19.84
CA CYS A 470 -1.57 -11.82 -20.23
C CYS A 470 -2.51 -12.54 -21.20
N THR A 471 -2.01 -12.98 -22.35
CA THR A 471 -2.83 -13.73 -23.33
C THR A 471 -2.01 -14.82 -23.98
N GLU A 472 -2.54 -16.03 -23.94
CA GLU A 472 -1.89 -17.20 -24.47
C GLU A 472 -2.86 -18.06 -25.26
N LEU A 473 -2.44 -18.46 -26.45
CA LEU A 473 -3.14 -19.44 -27.28
C LEU A 473 -2.21 -20.64 -27.44
N CYS A 474 -2.14 -21.51 -26.44
CA CYS A 474 -1.23 -22.65 -26.46
C CYS A 474 -1.69 -23.77 -27.41
N SER A 475 -3.01 -23.90 -27.63
CA SER A 475 -3.62 -24.93 -28.49
C SER A 475 -3.14 -24.85 -29.95
N ILE A 476 -2.83 -23.64 -30.43
CA ILE A 476 -2.29 -23.39 -31.77
C ILE A 476 -0.89 -23.93 -31.95
N HIS A 477 -0.24 -24.46 -30.91
CA HIS A 477 1.09 -25.07 -30.96
C HIS A 477 1.06 -26.59 -30.81
N PHE A 478 -0.12 -27.24 -30.91
CA PHE A 478 -0.21 -28.70 -30.98
C PHE A 478 0.73 -29.25 -32.08
N GLN A 479 1.51 -30.28 -31.72
CA GLN A 479 2.44 -30.97 -32.63
C GLN A 479 2.12 -32.46 -32.69
N LYS A 480 2.13 -33.05 -33.89
CA LYS A 480 1.95 -34.50 -34.05
C LYS A 480 3.27 -35.23 -33.77
N ARG A 481 3.65 -35.35 -32.50
CA ARG A 481 4.89 -35.99 -32.05
C ARG A 481 4.65 -36.78 -30.77
N TYR A 482 5.20 -38.00 -30.66
CA TYR A 482 4.84 -38.94 -29.60
C TYR A 482 5.94 -39.22 -28.58
N ASN A 483 6.97 -38.36 -28.52
CA ASN A 483 7.92 -38.42 -27.40
C ASN A 483 7.22 -37.93 -26.12
N ASP A 484 7.83 -38.20 -24.96
CA ASP A 484 7.16 -37.99 -23.67
C ASP A 484 6.83 -36.50 -23.41
N ASP A 485 7.68 -35.57 -23.88
CA ASP A 485 7.46 -34.12 -23.76
C ASP A 485 6.21 -33.65 -24.54
N TYR A 486 6.05 -34.09 -25.79
CA TYR A 486 4.88 -33.75 -26.60
C TYR A 486 3.60 -34.46 -26.15
N LEU A 487 3.72 -35.69 -25.66
CA LEU A 487 2.58 -36.38 -25.04
C LEU A 487 2.05 -35.60 -23.84
N LEU A 488 2.95 -35.07 -23.00
CA LEU A 488 2.57 -34.25 -21.86
C LEU A 488 2.00 -32.91 -22.29
N SER A 489 2.71 -32.15 -23.13
CA SER A 489 2.33 -30.79 -23.52
C SER A 489 0.98 -30.74 -24.25
N ASN A 490 0.76 -31.61 -25.24
CA ASN A 490 -0.52 -31.69 -25.97
C ASN A 490 -1.72 -31.99 -25.05
N MET A 491 -1.48 -32.63 -23.90
CA MET A 491 -2.52 -33.03 -22.95
C MET A 491 -2.77 -32.01 -21.83
N ILE A 492 -1.90 -31.01 -21.63
CA ILE A 492 -2.06 -30.04 -20.53
C ILE A 492 -2.40 -28.63 -20.98
N PHE A 493 -1.92 -28.20 -22.15
CA PHE A 493 -2.00 -26.80 -22.54
C PHE A 493 -3.36 -26.39 -23.09
N GLY A 494 -3.84 -25.20 -22.72
CA GLY A 494 -5.07 -24.58 -23.21
C GLY A 494 -4.90 -23.09 -23.46
N ASP A 495 -5.98 -22.44 -23.89
CA ASP A 495 -5.98 -21.02 -24.26
C ASP A 495 -6.68 -20.16 -23.22
N GLY A 496 -6.16 -18.96 -22.97
CA GLY A 496 -6.76 -18.05 -22.01
C GLY A 496 -6.14 -16.65 -21.99
N ALA A 497 -6.85 -15.71 -21.38
CA ALA A 497 -6.33 -14.39 -21.08
C ALA A 497 -6.73 -13.92 -19.69
N ALA A 498 -5.87 -13.10 -19.08
CA ALA A 498 -6.14 -12.42 -17.83
C ALA A 498 -5.71 -10.95 -17.92
N ALA A 499 -6.47 -10.06 -17.30
CA ALA A 499 -6.22 -8.64 -17.23
C ALA A 499 -6.19 -8.18 -15.77
N LEU A 500 -5.19 -7.40 -15.40
CA LEU A 500 -5.03 -6.86 -14.05
C LEU A 500 -4.87 -5.35 -14.06
N LEU A 501 -5.44 -4.70 -13.06
CA LEU A 501 -5.17 -3.31 -12.76
C LEU A 501 -4.29 -3.22 -11.51
N VAL A 502 -3.12 -2.60 -11.66
CA VAL A 502 -2.22 -2.29 -10.55
C VAL A 502 -2.15 -0.77 -10.37
N SER A 503 -2.29 -0.29 -9.14
CA SER A 503 -2.26 1.14 -8.82
C SER A 503 -1.35 1.46 -7.65
N SER A 504 -0.85 2.70 -7.63
CA SER A 504 -0.02 3.27 -6.56
C SER A 504 -0.77 3.55 -5.24
N GLN A 505 -2.10 3.47 -5.28
CA GLN A 505 -3.02 3.75 -4.18
C GLN A 505 -4.12 2.69 -4.17
N PRO A 506 -4.68 2.35 -2.99
CA PRO A 506 -5.84 1.48 -2.91
C PRO A 506 -7.04 2.14 -3.60
N ASP A 507 -7.90 1.31 -4.19
CA ASP A 507 -9.12 1.77 -4.87
C ASP A 507 -10.33 1.35 -4.04
N GLU A 508 -11.00 2.34 -3.43
CA GLU A 508 -12.14 2.16 -2.50
C GLU A 508 -13.32 1.40 -3.10
N ARG A 509 -13.36 1.21 -4.44
CA ARG A 509 -14.39 0.42 -5.12
C ARG A 509 -14.31 -1.08 -4.82
N TYR A 510 -13.18 -1.56 -4.33
CA TYR A 510 -13.00 -2.97 -4.01
C TYR A 510 -13.06 -3.16 -2.49
N LEU A 511 -13.92 -4.09 -2.04
CA LEU A 511 -14.18 -4.35 -0.61
C LEU A 511 -12.88 -4.64 0.18
N HIS A 512 -11.91 -5.26 -0.49
CA HIS A 512 -10.58 -5.53 0.02
C HIS A 512 -9.55 -5.11 -1.03
N ALA A 513 -8.64 -4.22 -0.66
CA ALA A 513 -7.48 -3.93 -1.49
C ALA A 513 -6.39 -4.97 -1.19
N VAL A 514 -5.63 -5.36 -2.21
CA VAL A 514 -4.54 -6.33 -2.06
C VAL A 514 -3.24 -5.61 -2.30
N LYS A 515 -2.46 -5.41 -1.24
CA LYS A 515 -1.13 -4.78 -1.33
C LYS A 515 -0.11 -5.79 -1.81
N ILE A 516 0.79 -5.36 -2.70
CA ILE A 516 1.98 -6.11 -3.09
C ILE A 516 3.10 -5.84 -2.07
N ASP A 517 3.49 -6.88 -1.34
CA ASP A 517 4.54 -6.79 -0.31
C ASP A 517 5.94 -7.02 -0.91
N GLY A 518 6.06 -7.89 -1.93
CA GLY A 518 7.35 -8.18 -2.54
C GLY A 518 7.32 -9.22 -3.66
N PHE A 519 8.51 -9.45 -4.23
CA PHE A 519 8.78 -10.47 -5.23
C PHE A 519 10.14 -11.10 -4.98
N ASN A 520 10.30 -12.36 -5.38
CA ASN A 520 11.60 -13.01 -5.47
C ASN A 520 11.72 -13.81 -6.77
N SER A 521 12.95 -13.98 -7.24
CA SER A 521 13.30 -14.72 -8.46
C SER A 521 14.48 -15.64 -8.17
N MET A 522 14.44 -16.85 -8.70
CA MET A 522 15.55 -17.79 -8.66
C MET A 522 15.62 -18.56 -9.98
N VAL A 523 16.82 -18.71 -10.54
CA VAL A 523 17.06 -19.54 -11.72
C VAL A 523 17.89 -20.75 -11.30
N LEU A 524 17.45 -21.94 -11.67
CA LEU A 524 18.15 -23.18 -11.39
C LEU A 524 19.06 -23.53 -12.57
N HIS A 525 20.37 -23.61 -12.32
CA HIS A 525 21.34 -23.99 -13.35
C HIS A 525 21.22 -25.47 -13.76
N ASN A 526 20.75 -26.33 -12.85
CA ASN A 526 20.41 -27.71 -13.15
C ASN A 526 19.01 -27.76 -13.78
N GLY A 527 18.87 -28.46 -14.90
CA GLY A 527 17.61 -28.54 -15.66
C GLY A 527 17.34 -27.36 -16.59
N TYR A 528 18.39 -26.66 -17.03
CA TYR A 528 18.28 -25.53 -17.97
C TYR A 528 17.48 -25.86 -19.24
N SER A 529 17.67 -27.07 -19.79
CA SER A 529 16.97 -27.57 -20.99
C SER A 529 15.67 -28.31 -20.69
N ASP A 530 15.33 -28.53 -19.41
CA ASP A 530 14.16 -29.32 -19.00
C ASP A 530 12.84 -28.56 -19.19
N MET A 531 12.89 -27.23 -19.22
CA MET A 531 11.80 -26.38 -19.67
C MET A 531 12.37 -25.34 -20.64
N ALA A 532 12.14 -25.56 -21.94
CA ALA A 532 12.71 -24.73 -22.99
C ALA A 532 11.73 -24.51 -24.13
N TRP A 533 11.93 -23.41 -24.85
CA TRP A 533 11.08 -22.97 -25.95
C TRP A 533 11.93 -22.58 -27.15
N GLN A 534 11.66 -23.17 -28.31
CA GLN A 534 12.41 -22.92 -29.54
C GLN A 534 11.47 -22.64 -30.71
N LEU A 535 11.87 -21.74 -31.60
CA LEU A 535 11.13 -21.47 -32.83
C LEU A 535 11.45 -22.54 -33.88
N SER A 536 10.43 -22.98 -34.61
CA SER A 536 10.57 -23.87 -35.75
C SER A 536 9.62 -23.49 -36.88
N GLU A 537 9.78 -24.12 -38.04
CA GLU A 537 8.89 -23.91 -39.20
C GLU A 537 7.44 -24.36 -38.93
N THR A 538 7.22 -25.29 -37.99
CA THR A 538 5.88 -25.82 -37.64
C THR A 538 5.32 -25.22 -36.36
N GLY A 539 5.92 -24.15 -35.83
CA GLY A 539 5.44 -23.47 -34.63
C GLY A 539 6.48 -23.45 -33.51
N PHE A 540 6.01 -23.21 -32.29
CA PHE A 540 6.89 -23.13 -31.13
C PHE A 540 7.09 -24.52 -30.52
N ILE A 541 8.31 -25.02 -30.57
CA ILE A 541 8.71 -26.31 -30.02
C ILE A 541 8.95 -26.16 -28.52
N MET A 542 8.22 -26.94 -27.75
CA MET A 542 8.34 -27.00 -26.30
C MET A 542 9.05 -28.28 -25.88
N ASN A 543 10.07 -28.11 -25.05
CA ASN A 543 10.62 -29.20 -24.25
C ASN A 543 10.10 -29.04 -22.83
N LEU A 544 9.47 -30.09 -22.31
CA LEU A 544 8.92 -30.13 -20.96
C LEU A 544 9.19 -31.50 -20.34
N SER A 545 10.35 -31.58 -19.69
CA SER A 545 10.86 -32.78 -19.06
C SER A 545 10.03 -33.20 -17.85
N SER A 546 9.84 -34.51 -17.67
CA SER A 546 9.13 -35.09 -16.52
C SER A 546 9.82 -34.88 -15.16
N TYR A 547 11.08 -34.41 -15.15
CA TYR A 547 11.89 -34.12 -13.97
C TYR A 547 11.65 -32.72 -13.35
N VAL A 548 10.97 -31.81 -14.06
CA VAL A 548 10.66 -30.46 -13.55
C VAL A 548 10.02 -30.47 -12.14
N PRO A 549 9.05 -31.35 -11.83
CA PRO A 549 8.46 -31.39 -10.49
C PRO A 549 9.45 -31.78 -9.39
N ASP A 550 10.42 -32.67 -9.69
CA ASP A 550 11.47 -33.04 -8.73
C ASP A 550 12.37 -31.85 -8.41
N LEU A 551 12.77 -31.10 -9.44
CA LEU A 551 13.56 -29.88 -9.27
C LEU A 551 12.81 -28.84 -8.42
N ILE A 552 11.49 -28.67 -8.60
CA ILE A 552 10.68 -27.78 -7.77
C ILE A 552 10.66 -28.27 -6.32
N ARG A 553 10.43 -29.57 -6.11
CA ARG A 553 10.36 -30.18 -4.77
C ARG A 553 11.64 -29.95 -3.97
N GLU A 554 12.79 -30.14 -4.61
CA GLU A 554 14.09 -30.02 -3.96
C GLU A 554 14.47 -28.57 -3.65
N ASN A 555 13.98 -27.60 -4.43
CA ASN A 555 14.51 -26.24 -4.40
C ASN A 555 13.56 -25.19 -3.78
N ILE A 556 12.25 -25.43 -3.69
CA ILE A 556 11.31 -24.40 -3.21
C ILE A 556 11.51 -24.07 -1.72
N GLY A 557 11.69 -25.06 -0.86
CA GLY A 557 11.96 -24.85 0.58
C GLY A 557 13.25 -24.05 0.81
N PRO A 558 14.40 -24.50 0.26
CA PRO A 558 15.65 -23.76 0.32
C PRO A 558 15.55 -22.34 -0.24
N MET A 559 14.82 -22.13 -1.34
CA MET A 559 14.60 -20.80 -1.92
C MET A 559 13.92 -19.87 -0.93
N LEU A 560 12.81 -20.29 -0.32
CA LEU A 560 12.10 -19.48 0.67
C LEU A 560 13.00 -19.15 1.87
N GLY A 561 13.76 -20.13 2.35
CA GLY A 561 14.75 -19.92 3.41
C GLY A 561 15.82 -18.89 3.05
N ALA A 562 16.35 -18.93 1.82
CA ALA A 562 17.37 -17.99 1.35
C ALA A 562 16.87 -16.54 1.26
N VAL A 563 15.56 -16.35 1.00
CA VAL A 563 14.94 -15.02 0.94
C VAL A 563 14.23 -14.62 2.25
N GLY A 564 14.41 -15.40 3.33
CA GLY A 564 13.86 -15.11 4.65
C GLY A 564 12.33 -15.24 4.75
N LEU A 565 11.70 -15.95 3.82
CA LEU A 565 10.26 -16.20 3.81
C LEU A 565 9.97 -17.55 4.47
N LYS A 566 8.86 -17.62 5.22
CA LYS A 566 8.40 -18.86 5.85
C LYS A 566 7.00 -19.20 5.39
N ALA A 567 6.75 -20.48 5.08
CA ALA A 567 5.44 -20.95 4.65
C ALA A 567 4.34 -20.67 5.69
N GLU A 568 4.66 -20.77 6.98
CA GLU A 568 3.73 -20.53 8.09
C GLU A 568 3.14 -19.10 8.14
N ASP A 569 3.80 -18.13 7.52
CA ASP A 569 3.36 -16.73 7.47
C ASP A 569 2.19 -16.52 6.47
N TYR A 570 1.91 -17.48 5.60
CA TYR A 570 0.93 -17.36 4.52
C TYR A 570 -0.30 -18.22 4.80
N ARG A 571 -1.47 -17.59 4.68
CA ARG A 571 -2.77 -18.26 4.86
C ARG A 571 -3.45 -18.61 3.55
N HIS A 572 -3.01 -18.01 2.45
CA HIS A 572 -3.58 -18.19 1.13
C HIS A 572 -2.48 -18.43 0.10
N TRP A 573 -2.76 -19.28 -0.88
CA TRP A 573 -1.76 -19.79 -1.82
C TRP A 573 -2.29 -19.75 -3.25
N ALA A 574 -1.51 -19.19 -4.17
CA ALA A 574 -1.81 -19.12 -5.60
C ALA A 574 -0.62 -19.66 -6.42
N VAL A 575 -0.53 -20.98 -6.53
CA VAL A 575 0.57 -21.65 -7.25
C VAL A 575 0.15 -21.92 -8.68
N HIS A 576 1.04 -21.64 -9.64
CA HIS A 576 0.83 -21.97 -11.05
C HIS A 576 0.70 -23.48 -11.24
N PRO A 577 -0.44 -23.98 -11.76
CA PRO A 577 -0.63 -25.40 -12.02
C PRO A 577 -0.04 -25.77 -13.39
N GLY A 578 1.29 -25.85 -13.48
CA GLY A 578 1.96 -26.29 -14.71
C GLY A 578 1.66 -27.76 -15.07
N GLY A 579 1.13 -28.50 -14.10
CA GLY A 579 0.61 -29.86 -14.19
C GLY A 579 0.33 -30.38 -12.78
N LYS A 580 -0.51 -31.41 -12.64
CA LYS A 580 -0.91 -31.92 -11.31
C LYS A 580 0.28 -32.26 -10.41
N ARG A 581 1.32 -32.88 -10.99
CA ARG A 581 2.53 -33.28 -10.25
C ARG A 581 3.30 -32.08 -9.68
N ILE A 582 3.37 -30.97 -10.40
CA ILE A 582 4.02 -29.73 -9.92
C ILE A 582 3.34 -29.23 -8.64
N VAL A 583 2.00 -29.24 -8.63
CA VAL A 583 1.22 -28.79 -7.47
C VAL A 583 1.39 -29.75 -6.28
N ASP A 584 1.35 -31.05 -6.54
CA ASP A 584 1.55 -32.08 -5.51
C ASP A 584 2.95 -31.99 -4.88
N ASP A 585 3.99 -31.83 -5.71
CA ASP A 585 5.39 -31.78 -5.26
C ASP A 585 5.72 -30.46 -4.55
N PHE A 586 5.10 -29.33 -4.98
CA PHE A 586 5.16 -28.07 -4.25
C PHE A 586 4.54 -28.19 -2.85
N ALA A 587 3.34 -28.80 -2.75
CA ALA A 587 2.68 -29.01 -1.47
C ALA A 587 3.52 -29.89 -0.53
N ALA A 588 4.08 -30.98 -1.07
CA ALA A 588 4.93 -31.88 -0.31
C ALA A 588 6.21 -31.22 0.19
N ALA A 589 6.86 -30.39 -0.64
CA ALA A 589 8.10 -29.71 -0.29
C ALA A 589 7.96 -28.68 0.84
N LEU A 590 6.78 -28.07 0.96
CA LEU A 590 6.46 -27.08 1.99
C LEU A 590 5.59 -27.66 3.12
N GLU A 591 5.36 -28.98 3.13
CA GLU A 591 4.51 -29.68 4.09
C GLU A 591 3.11 -29.05 4.22
N LEU A 592 2.56 -28.58 3.11
CA LEU A 592 1.26 -27.91 3.07
C LEU A 592 0.11 -28.91 3.00
N ASP A 593 -0.97 -28.58 3.71
CA ASP A 593 -2.26 -29.22 3.45
C ASP A 593 -2.73 -28.86 2.03
N LYS A 594 -2.99 -29.89 1.22
CA LYS A 594 -3.47 -29.74 -0.17
C LYS A 594 -4.78 -28.96 -0.26
N CYS A 595 -5.58 -28.94 0.80
CA CYS A 595 -6.80 -28.13 0.86
C CYS A 595 -6.51 -26.62 0.69
N LEU A 596 -5.33 -26.14 1.08
CA LEU A 596 -4.90 -24.75 0.87
C LEU A 596 -4.66 -24.42 -0.61
N LEU A 597 -4.39 -25.44 -1.43
CA LEU A 597 -4.19 -25.32 -2.88
C LEU A 597 -5.47 -25.65 -3.68
N GLY A 598 -6.63 -25.71 -3.02
CA GLY A 598 -7.93 -25.93 -3.67
C GLY A 598 -8.16 -25.07 -4.93
N PRO A 599 -7.93 -23.74 -4.88
CA PRO A 599 -8.02 -22.88 -6.07
C PRO A 599 -7.07 -23.30 -7.20
N THR A 600 -5.82 -23.68 -6.88
CA THR A 600 -4.85 -24.15 -7.87
C THR A 600 -5.35 -25.42 -8.58
N TYR A 601 -5.85 -26.41 -7.83
CA TYR A 601 -6.40 -27.64 -8.41
C TYR A 601 -7.68 -27.38 -9.22
N ASN A 602 -8.55 -26.49 -8.76
CA ASN A 602 -9.78 -26.12 -9.48
C ASN A 602 -9.48 -25.47 -10.83
N VAL A 603 -8.50 -24.57 -10.88
CA VAL A 603 -8.10 -23.93 -12.14
C VAL A 603 -7.50 -24.95 -13.10
N LEU A 604 -6.59 -25.82 -12.62
CA LEU A 604 -6.04 -26.90 -13.44
C LEU A 604 -7.14 -27.78 -14.03
N LYS A 605 -8.08 -28.18 -13.17
CA LYS A 605 -9.20 -29.05 -13.52
C LYS A 605 -10.07 -28.46 -14.63
N ASN A 606 -10.42 -27.18 -14.53
CA ASN A 606 -11.44 -26.55 -15.38
C ASN A 606 -10.87 -25.84 -16.62
N TYR A 607 -9.58 -25.49 -16.62
CA TYR A 607 -8.96 -24.69 -17.67
C TYR A 607 -7.67 -25.29 -18.24
N GLY A 608 -7.05 -26.24 -17.55
CA GLY A 608 -5.71 -26.73 -17.88
C GLY A 608 -4.61 -25.70 -17.64
N ASN A 609 -3.46 -25.88 -18.29
CA ASN A 609 -2.35 -24.94 -18.26
C ASN A 609 -2.46 -23.94 -19.42
N MET A 610 -2.82 -22.69 -19.14
CA MET A 610 -2.89 -21.63 -20.14
C MET A 610 -1.60 -20.80 -20.21
N SER A 611 -0.47 -21.33 -19.75
CA SER A 611 0.79 -20.59 -19.58
C SER A 611 0.64 -19.39 -18.62
N SER A 612 1.16 -18.21 -18.97
CA SER A 612 1.26 -17.02 -18.11
C SER A 612 -0.04 -16.58 -17.39
N PRO A 613 -1.25 -16.55 -18.01
CA PRO A 613 -2.49 -16.20 -17.32
C PRO A 613 -2.92 -17.21 -16.25
N THR A 614 -2.42 -18.44 -16.25
CA THR A 614 -2.94 -19.50 -15.36
C THR A 614 -2.80 -19.14 -13.88
N VAL A 615 -1.67 -18.57 -13.46
CA VAL A 615 -1.48 -18.13 -12.07
C VAL A 615 -2.43 -17.00 -11.68
N LEU A 616 -2.87 -16.21 -12.66
CA LEU A 616 -3.81 -15.11 -12.47
C LEU A 616 -5.26 -15.63 -12.32
N PHE A 617 -5.63 -16.70 -13.02
CA PHE A 617 -6.90 -17.40 -12.76
C PHE A 617 -6.93 -17.95 -11.32
N VAL A 618 -5.83 -18.56 -10.86
CA VAL A 618 -5.72 -19.05 -9.48
C VAL A 618 -5.84 -17.91 -8.48
N LEU A 619 -5.09 -16.82 -8.71
CA LEU A 619 -5.12 -15.66 -7.84
C LEU A 619 -6.52 -15.05 -7.78
N LYS A 620 -7.25 -14.98 -8.90
CA LYS A 620 -8.64 -14.52 -8.93
C LYS A 620 -9.52 -15.35 -8.02
N GLU A 621 -9.48 -16.68 -8.12
CA GLU A 621 -10.28 -17.57 -7.27
C GLU A 621 -9.91 -17.44 -5.77
N VAL A 622 -8.64 -17.18 -5.45
CA VAL A 622 -8.21 -16.87 -4.08
C VAL A 622 -8.81 -15.55 -3.59
N LEU A 623 -8.79 -14.51 -4.43
CA LEU A 623 -9.25 -13.17 -4.07
C LEU A 623 -10.79 -13.07 -3.99
N GLU A 624 -11.54 -13.80 -4.83
CA GLU A 624 -13.00 -13.82 -4.80
C GLU A 624 -13.57 -14.48 -3.53
N LYS A 625 -12.77 -15.33 -2.86
CA LYS A 625 -13.12 -15.94 -1.57
C LYS A 625 -12.73 -15.06 -0.37
N ALA A 626 -12.28 -13.83 -0.60
CA ALA A 626 -11.90 -12.92 0.47
C ALA A 626 -13.11 -12.52 1.33
N THR A 627 -12.90 -12.45 2.64
CA THR A 627 -13.89 -11.97 3.61
C THR A 627 -13.24 -10.94 4.52
N PRO A 628 -14.01 -10.11 5.25
CA PRO A 628 -13.44 -9.16 6.22
C PRO A 628 -12.55 -9.82 7.29
N ALA A 629 -12.76 -11.10 7.59
CA ALA A 629 -11.91 -11.85 8.53
C ALA A 629 -10.50 -12.13 7.98
N HIS A 630 -10.26 -11.95 6.68
CA HIS A 630 -8.95 -12.15 6.05
C HIS A 630 -8.08 -10.89 6.05
N LEU A 631 -8.56 -9.75 6.56
CA LEU A 631 -7.78 -8.53 6.63
C LEU A 631 -6.45 -8.78 7.39
N GLY A 632 -5.33 -8.35 6.82
CA GLY A 632 -3.98 -8.62 7.34
C GLY A 632 -3.39 -9.97 6.94
N ASN A 633 -4.20 -10.94 6.49
CA ASN A 633 -3.67 -12.23 6.01
C ASN A 633 -2.79 -12.03 4.78
N ARG A 634 -1.72 -12.83 4.72
CA ARG A 634 -0.78 -12.85 3.60
C ARG A 634 -1.13 -13.95 2.59
N ILE A 635 -0.84 -13.65 1.33
CA ILE A 635 -1.02 -14.54 0.18
C ILE A 635 0.34 -14.76 -0.45
N PHE A 636 0.65 -16.01 -0.77
CA PHE A 636 1.84 -16.38 -1.52
C PHE A 636 1.45 -16.86 -2.92
N ALA A 637 2.08 -16.30 -3.94
CA ALA A 637 1.94 -16.77 -5.31
C ALA A 637 3.29 -17.21 -5.89
N ALA A 638 3.28 -18.26 -6.70
CA ALA A 638 4.48 -18.77 -7.37
C ALA A 638 4.17 -19.28 -8.77
N ALA A 639 5.10 -19.06 -9.69
CA ALA A 639 5.06 -19.60 -11.04
C ALA A 639 6.44 -20.04 -11.51
N PHE A 640 6.45 -20.98 -12.46
CA PHE A 640 7.65 -21.67 -12.94
C PHE A 640 7.78 -21.46 -14.45
N GLY A 641 8.99 -21.25 -14.96
CA GLY A 641 9.22 -20.95 -16.37
C GLY A 641 10.55 -21.50 -16.90
N PRO A 642 10.88 -21.22 -18.18
CA PRO A 642 12.07 -21.73 -18.84
C PRO A 642 13.41 -21.40 -18.15
N GLY A 643 14.45 -22.21 -18.44
CA GLY A 643 15.75 -22.16 -17.75
C GLY A 643 15.69 -22.69 -16.32
N LEU A 644 14.62 -23.44 -16.02
CA LEU A 644 13.91 -23.57 -14.75
C LEU A 644 14.04 -22.34 -13.83
N SER A 645 13.19 -21.35 -14.10
CA SER A 645 13.05 -20.13 -13.30
C SER A 645 11.84 -20.21 -12.39
N ILE A 646 12.01 -19.83 -11.12
CA ILE A 646 10.97 -19.73 -10.11
C ILE A 646 10.74 -18.25 -9.80
N GLU A 647 9.52 -17.79 -10.02
CA GLU A 647 9.11 -16.42 -9.72
C GLU A 647 8.05 -16.47 -8.63
N THR A 648 8.19 -15.61 -7.63
CA THR A 648 7.26 -15.54 -6.49
C THR A 648 6.80 -14.12 -6.24
N MET A 649 5.62 -14.01 -5.65
CA MET A 649 4.99 -12.76 -5.27
C MET A 649 4.32 -12.91 -3.92
N GLN A 650 4.52 -11.92 -3.05
CA GLN A 650 3.90 -11.85 -1.73
C GLN A 650 2.88 -10.72 -1.72
N LEU A 651 1.67 -11.02 -1.25
CA LEU A 651 0.57 -10.06 -1.15
C LEU A 651 -0.02 -10.05 0.25
N ARG A 652 -0.77 -8.99 0.58
CA ARG A 652 -1.52 -8.87 1.83
C ARG A 652 -2.89 -8.23 1.59
N TYR A 653 -3.92 -8.79 2.21
CA TYR A 653 -5.21 -8.12 2.29
C TYR A 653 -5.11 -6.88 3.20
N VAL A 654 -5.49 -5.73 2.68
CA VAL A 654 -5.51 -4.46 3.40
C VAL A 654 -6.88 -3.80 3.28
N GLN A 655 -7.13 -2.82 4.15
CA GLN A 655 -8.33 -2.01 4.07
C GLN A 655 -8.12 -1.01 2.92
N ALA A 656 -9.10 -0.94 2.01
CA ALA A 656 -9.08 -0.01 0.90
C ALA A 656 -9.18 1.44 1.37
#